data_AF-A0A7C6UZ62-F1
#
_entry.id   AF-A0A7C6UZ62-F1
#
_cell.length_a   1.000
_cell.length_b   1.000
_cell.length_c   1.000
_cell.angle_alpha   90.00
_cell.angle_beta   90.00
_cell.angle_gamma   90.00
#
_symmetry.space_group_name_H-M   'P 1'
#
loop_
_entity.id
_entity.type
_entity.pdbx_description
1 polymer ?
#
loop_
_entity_poly.entity_id
_entity_poly.type
_entity_poly.pdbx_seq_one_letter_code
_entity_poly.pdbx_strand_id
1 'polypeptide(L)'
;MDLSDGTDKTIFVARLNDPGTCGDFILNAERYETEKAELKQYWDTKLNNGTVVSVPEEIVMNAMKNLLIQNLYLGWRYSVGNAYEDFYQPEGNDTAKVLGWYGFTDEQKSIQNSLIGMSKGPGPATYENWEWGEKLSHAAQYYFLTKDASLINANKNTLVSYMQDMKEQITADPYNLLEKQRYSGDIPDYDYNFHHQAVAWRGMRDLSEIFRILGDNDLYETYSAEANILKTALLNAVDQSKAELEDGAIFVPTRLLNTNAQPYDPITETRIGSYWNLVTPYGFVSGIIDYDSQFMDGIHKYMKDYGSWLLGLVRFNYYPVEIGSYKSGGLPGYKTPGVDNVYGLSHTQLMAERDDADRLVLALYGKLAHGMTRGTFISGEGDTIGVYPGEYYRTFYLPPCSANNALFLQILRLMLIRESVDENGIPENLYLAYATPRGWLEDGKEIEIQNMPTFFGPVSYTLTSHLNENYIDASVTIPDRDPISNIYLKVRVPVGYTIKNVTINGLPWNNYNAEKEIIDLTGKTGELNIKINYRTGEPVSDSEAVKADKEGLTEELIKGNNTDLDNVTEDLNLITSIPNGEGCIINWTSSNEEVIASDGRVTRHAEGDEVVTLTATITKGSASDTKEFIVTVKQREKEYILEISAESTGGAGYIRTITISGTKADDIAGKYLVVQFTEGTDVNAKVTVIMMSALSQEATVSYQIAGTKVEAWLTSGMPDLVGENMGVTVYAHASTN
;
A
#
# COMPACT_ATOMS: atom_id res chain seq x y z
N MET A 1 30.64 -49.05 -21.45
CA MET A 1 29.68 -49.80 -20.62
C MET A 1 28.75 -50.54 -21.57
N ASP A 2 28.56 -51.85 -21.39
CA ASP A 2 27.59 -52.62 -22.16
C ASP A 2 26.23 -52.57 -21.45
N LEU A 3 25.20 -52.06 -22.13
CA LEU A 3 23.83 -51.91 -21.63
C LEU A 3 22.87 -52.93 -22.29
N SER A 4 23.39 -53.89 -23.06
CA SER A 4 22.58 -54.82 -23.88
C SER A 4 21.90 -55.94 -23.10
N ASP A 5 22.29 -56.17 -21.85
CA ASP A 5 21.72 -57.20 -20.97
C ASP A 5 20.39 -56.81 -20.32
N GLY A 6 19.92 -55.57 -20.53
CA GLY A 6 18.66 -55.07 -19.98
C GLY A 6 18.65 -54.91 -18.45
N THR A 7 19.83 -54.97 -17.81
CA THR A 7 19.95 -54.75 -16.36
C THR A 7 20.21 -53.29 -16.03
N ASP A 8 19.62 -52.81 -14.94
CA ASP A 8 19.92 -51.48 -14.42
C ASP A 8 21.37 -51.43 -13.94
N LYS A 9 22.12 -50.43 -14.42
CA LYS A 9 23.51 -50.20 -13.99
C LYS A 9 23.66 -48.80 -13.42
N THR A 10 24.18 -48.70 -12.21
CA THR A 10 24.49 -47.42 -11.56
C THR A 10 25.92 -47.00 -11.89
N ILE A 11 26.10 -45.76 -12.37
CA ILE A 11 27.39 -45.15 -12.65
C ILE A 11 27.52 -43.89 -11.80
N PHE A 12 28.68 -43.70 -11.19
CA PHE A 12 29.03 -42.46 -10.49
C PHE A 12 29.99 -41.66 -11.37
N VAL A 13 29.64 -40.41 -11.64
CA VAL A 13 30.42 -39.49 -12.49
C VAL A 13 30.67 -38.21 -11.70
N ALA A 14 31.90 -37.73 -11.71
CA ALA A 14 32.23 -36.37 -11.27
C ALA A 14 32.62 -35.52 -12.47
N ARG A 15 32.05 -34.31 -12.54
CA ARG A 15 32.46 -33.26 -13.45
C ARG A 15 33.06 -32.14 -12.61
N LEU A 16 34.37 -31.93 -12.75
CA LEU A 16 35.07 -30.87 -12.06
C LEU A 16 34.89 -29.58 -12.86
N ASN A 17 34.36 -28.53 -12.21
CA ASN A 17 34.08 -27.25 -12.87
C ASN A 17 35.28 -26.30 -12.89
N ASP A 18 36.31 -26.54 -12.07
CA ASP A 18 37.52 -25.71 -12.00
C ASP A 18 38.69 -26.41 -12.73
N PRO A 19 39.35 -25.76 -13.71
CA PRO A 19 40.57 -26.29 -14.31
C PRO A 19 41.76 -26.23 -13.33
N GLY A 20 41.81 -27.18 -12.40
CA GLY A 20 42.90 -27.31 -11.42
C GLY A 20 43.29 -28.76 -11.15
N THR A 21 44.46 -28.96 -10.52
CA THR A 21 44.91 -30.29 -10.07
C THR A 21 43.98 -30.78 -8.97
N CYS A 22 43.14 -31.75 -9.27
CA CYS A 22 42.33 -32.42 -8.26
C CYS A 22 43.19 -33.47 -7.53
N GLY A 23 43.05 -33.57 -6.21
CA GLY A 23 43.62 -34.71 -5.48
C GLY A 23 42.93 -36.03 -5.87
N ASP A 24 43.49 -37.15 -5.46
CA ASP A 24 42.85 -38.45 -5.69
C ASP A 24 41.52 -38.53 -4.92
N PHE A 25 40.44 -38.91 -5.61
CA PHE A 25 39.14 -39.20 -4.98
C PHE A 25 38.53 -40.48 -5.55
N ILE A 26 37.74 -41.17 -4.73
CA ILE A 26 37.05 -42.41 -5.11
C ILE A 26 35.60 -42.08 -5.43
N LEU A 27 35.16 -42.45 -6.63
CA LEU A 27 33.75 -42.41 -7.02
C LEU A 27 33.10 -43.76 -6.74
N ASN A 28 32.33 -43.82 -5.65
CA ASN A 28 31.52 -44.97 -5.28
C ASN A 28 30.20 -44.51 -4.64
N ALA A 29 29.32 -45.48 -4.37
CA ALA A 29 27.99 -45.21 -3.80
C ALA A 29 28.06 -44.52 -2.44
N GLU A 30 28.96 -44.98 -1.56
CA GLU A 30 29.15 -44.40 -0.24
C GLU A 30 29.56 -42.93 -0.32
N ARG A 31 30.53 -42.59 -1.18
CA ARG A 31 30.97 -41.21 -1.37
C ARG A 31 29.85 -40.34 -1.93
N TYR A 32 29.10 -40.83 -2.92
CA TYR A 32 27.98 -40.08 -3.48
C TYR A 32 26.90 -39.77 -2.44
N GLU A 33 26.48 -40.75 -1.64
CA GLU A 33 25.45 -40.52 -0.61
C GLU A 33 25.96 -39.59 0.52
N THR A 34 27.22 -39.70 0.92
CA THR A 34 27.83 -38.77 1.89
C THR A 34 27.84 -37.33 1.36
N GLU A 35 28.37 -37.10 0.15
CA GLU A 35 28.44 -35.75 -0.46
C GLU A 35 27.04 -35.16 -0.70
N LYS A 36 26.08 -36.01 -1.11
CA LYS A 36 24.67 -35.61 -1.27
C LYS A 36 24.04 -35.22 0.07
N ALA A 37 24.31 -35.96 1.15
CA ALA A 37 23.82 -35.65 2.48
C ALA A 37 24.43 -34.33 3.01
N GLU A 38 25.73 -34.12 2.82
CA GLU A 38 26.42 -32.89 3.19
C GLU A 38 25.88 -31.68 2.42
N LEU A 39 25.69 -31.81 1.10
CA LEU A 39 25.10 -30.76 0.26
C LEU A 39 23.67 -30.43 0.71
N LYS A 40 22.86 -31.45 1.01
CA LYS A 40 21.49 -31.25 1.53
C LYS A 40 21.54 -30.50 2.87
N GLN A 41 22.40 -30.93 3.80
CA GLN A 41 22.52 -30.29 5.11
C GLN A 41 22.98 -28.83 5.01
N TYR A 42 23.91 -28.53 4.10
CA TYR A 42 24.34 -27.16 3.84
C TYR A 42 23.15 -26.27 3.42
N TRP A 43 22.38 -26.72 2.43
CA TRP A 43 21.24 -25.93 1.94
C TRP A 43 20.08 -25.88 2.93
N ASP A 44 19.79 -26.95 3.65
CA ASP A 44 18.81 -26.92 4.74
C ASP A 44 19.20 -25.88 5.79
N THR A 45 20.47 -25.87 6.21
CA THR A 45 20.99 -24.90 7.17
C THR A 45 20.90 -23.47 6.62
N LYS A 46 21.27 -23.28 5.34
CA LYS A 46 21.23 -21.96 4.70
C LYS A 46 19.80 -21.44 4.59
N LEU A 47 18.86 -22.27 4.15
CA LEU A 47 17.46 -21.89 3.98
C LEU A 47 16.75 -21.66 5.32
N ASN A 48 17.12 -22.39 6.37
CA ASN A 48 16.56 -22.20 7.72
C ASN A 48 16.92 -20.85 8.36
N ASN A 49 17.88 -20.11 7.79
CA ASN A 49 18.16 -18.72 8.21
C ASN A 49 17.17 -17.71 7.62
N GLY A 50 16.39 -18.11 6.60
CA GLY A 50 15.35 -17.30 6.01
C GLY A 50 14.02 -17.40 6.76
N THR A 51 12.98 -16.81 6.18
CA THR A 51 11.60 -16.92 6.66
C THR A 51 11.05 -18.33 6.45
N VAL A 52 10.20 -18.79 7.36
CA VAL A 52 9.40 -20.00 7.15
C VAL A 52 8.17 -19.62 6.34
N VAL A 53 8.01 -20.28 5.20
CA VAL A 53 6.77 -20.31 4.43
C VAL A 53 6.33 -21.75 4.34
N SER A 54 5.07 -22.01 4.62
CA SER A 54 4.43 -23.30 4.42
C SER A 54 3.04 -23.05 3.84
N VAL A 55 2.81 -23.59 2.66
CA VAL A 55 1.50 -23.57 2.00
C VAL A 55 1.11 -25.03 1.69
N PRO A 56 -0.18 -25.35 1.56
CA PRO A 56 -0.65 -26.74 1.48
C PRO A 56 -0.48 -27.34 0.07
N GLU A 57 0.66 -27.08 -0.57
CA GLU A 57 1.03 -27.58 -1.89
C GLU A 57 2.54 -27.86 -1.98
N GLU A 58 2.90 -29.14 -2.03
CA GLU A 58 4.30 -29.58 -2.05
C GLU A 58 5.07 -29.04 -3.26
N ILE A 59 4.45 -28.96 -4.44
CA ILE A 59 5.12 -28.47 -5.65
C ILE A 59 5.51 -26.99 -5.54
N VAL A 60 4.69 -26.17 -4.87
CA VAL A 60 4.98 -24.76 -4.59
C VAL A 60 6.15 -24.65 -3.63
N MET A 61 6.16 -25.48 -2.58
CA MET A 61 7.25 -25.53 -1.61
C MET A 61 8.58 -25.97 -2.24
N ASN A 62 8.54 -26.97 -3.12
CA ASN A 62 9.71 -27.47 -3.82
C ASN A 62 10.27 -26.44 -4.81
N ALA A 63 9.40 -25.74 -5.54
CA ALA A 63 9.80 -24.64 -6.43
C ALA A 63 10.45 -23.49 -5.64
N MET A 64 9.81 -23.04 -4.55
CA MET A 64 10.34 -21.96 -3.71
C MET A 64 11.74 -22.28 -3.19
N LYS A 65 11.94 -23.45 -2.57
CA LYS A 65 13.24 -23.86 -2.02
C LYS A 65 14.32 -23.91 -3.10
N ASN A 66 14.02 -24.51 -4.25
CA ASN A 66 14.99 -24.65 -5.33
C ASN A 66 15.35 -23.30 -5.98
N LEU A 67 14.38 -22.39 -6.14
CA LEU A 67 14.62 -21.08 -6.72
C LEU A 67 15.38 -20.15 -5.76
N LEU A 68 15.14 -20.25 -4.45
CA LEU A 68 15.97 -19.59 -3.44
C LEU A 68 17.43 -20.06 -3.52
N ILE A 69 17.66 -21.38 -3.58
CA ILE A 69 19.00 -21.96 -3.74
C ILE A 69 19.69 -21.40 -4.98
N GLN A 70 19.00 -21.40 -6.13
CA GLN A 70 19.57 -20.87 -7.38
C GLN A 70 19.94 -19.39 -7.26
N ASN A 71 19.07 -18.55 -6.70
CA ASN A 71 19.35 -17.11 -6.60
C ASN A 71 20.42 -16.78 -5.56
N LEU A 72 20.47 -17.50 -4.43
CA LEU A 72 21.56 -17.40 -3.45
C LEU A 72 22.92 -17.79 -4.07
N TYR A 73 22.93 -18.77 -4.97
CA TYR A 73 24.13 -19.16 -5.70
C TYR A 73 24.54 -18.15 -6.76
N LEU A 74 23.59 -17.62 -7.54
CA LEU A 74 23.86 -16.65 -8.62
C LEU A 74 24.37 -15.31 -8.08
N GLY A 75 23.83 -14.86 -6.94
CA GLY A 75 24.19 -13.57 -6.34
C GLY A 75 23.80 -12.41 -7.25
N TRP A 76 24.75 -11.51 -7.56
CA TRP A 76 24.50 -10.36 -8.44
C TRP A 76 24.42 -10.73 -9.93
N ARG A 77 24.78 -11.97 -10.29
CA ARG A 77 24.81 -12.41 -11.70
C ARG A 77 23.40 -12.68 -12.21
N TYR A 78 23.19 -12.35 -13.47
CA TYR A 78 21.97 -12.65 -14.20
C TYR A 78 21.84 -14.15 -14.52
N SER A 79 22.94 -14.76 -14.96
CA SER A 79 23.04 -16.17 -15.27
C SER A 79 24.43 -16.73 -14.91
N VAL A 80 24.67 -18.00 -15.21
CA VAL A 80 25.96 -18.68 -15.00
C VAL A 80 26.20 -19.74 -16.07
N GLY A 81 27.46 -19.88 -16.51
CA GLY A 81 27.88 -20.87 -17.49
C GLY A 81 27.45 -20.58 -18.93
N ASN A 82 27.05 -19.35 -19.24
CA ASN A 82 26.63 -18.93 -20.57
C ASN A 82 26.95 -17.44 -20.84
N ALA A 83 26.52 -16.93 -22.00
CA ALA A 83 26.85 -15.57 -22.44
C ALA A 83 26.30 -14.45 -21.51
N TYR A 84 25.32 -14.76 -20.65
CA TYR A 84 24.70 -13.83 -19.71
C TYR A 84 25.21 -14.04 -18.26
N GLU A 85 26.37 -14.68 -18.09
CA GLU A 85 27.12 -14.63 -16.83
C GLU A 85 27.74 -13.24 -16.62
N ASP A 86 26.87 -12.26 -16.40
CA ASP A 86 27.16 -10.84 -16.20
C ASP A 86 26.05 -10.22 -15.31
N PHE A 87 26.15 -8.94 -14.96
CA PHE A 87 25.06 -8.20 -14.32
C PHE A 87 24.11 -7.65 -15.38
N TYR A 88 22.83 -7.49 -15.05
CA TYR A 88 21.86 -6.72 -15.84
C TYR A 88 20.92 -5.97 -14.89
N GLN A 89 20.38 -4.86 -15.37
CA GLN A 89 19.52 -3.96 -14.63
C GLN A 89 18.26 -3.72 -15.46
N PRO A 90 17.05 -3.85 -14.89
CA PRO A 90 16.68 -3.87 -13.46
C PRO A 90 16.98 -5.17 -12.68
N GLU A 91 17.24 -6.25 -13.38
CA GLU A 91 17.04 -7.64 -12.95
C GLU A 91 17.85 -8.06 -11.72
N GLY A 92 19.09 -7.56 -11.59
CA GLY A 92 19.95 -7.85 -10.45
C GLY A 92 19.44 -7.29 -9.13
N ASN A 93 19.00 -6.01 -9.11
CA ASN A 93 18.46 -5.39 -7.90
C ASN A 93 17.10 -5.96 -7.53
N ASP A 94 16.28 -6.22 -8.55
CA ASP A 94 14.98 -6.87 -8.40
C ASP A 94 15.10 -8.24 -7.72
N THR A 95 16.09 -9.04 -8.15
CA THR A 95 16.42 -10.31 -7.51
C THR A 95 16.88 -10.15 -6.06
N ALA A 96 17.74 -9.16 -5.79
CA ALA A 96 18.26 -8.91 -4.45
C ALA A 96 17.14 -8.54 -3.46
N LYS A 97 16.21 -7.66 -3.89
CA LYS A 97 15.00 -7.30 -3.12
C LYS A 97 14.19 -8.53 -2.73
N VAL A 98 13.95 -9.43 -3.70
CA VAL A 98 13.18 -10.65 -3.45
C VAL A 98 13.89 -11.56 -2.44
N LEU A 99 15.21 -11.72 -2.52
CA LEU A 99 15.95 -12.48 -1.49
C LEU A 99 15.78 -11.87 -0.09
N GLY A 100 15.82 -10.53 0.02
CA GLY A 100 15.55 -9.81 1.25
C GLY A 100 14.18 -10.08 1.85
N TRP A 101 13.13 -10.12 1.02
CA TRP A 101 11.77 -10.49 1.46
C TRP A 101 11.66 -11.91 2.02
N TYR A 102 12.61 -12.79 1.71
CA TYR A 102 12.71 -14.14 2.26
C TYR A 102 13.68 -14.25 3.45
N GLY A 103 14.15 -13.14 4.00
CA GLY A 103 15.04 -13.12 5.17
C GLY A 103 16.52 -13.06 4.85
N PHE A 104 16.91 -13.14 3.57
CA PHE A 104 18.32 -13.09 3.13
C PHE A 104 18.80 -11.65 2.93
N THR A 105 18.65 -10.83 3.98
CA THR A 105 18.93 -9.39 3.94
C THR A 105 20.43 -9.08 3.81
N ASP A 106 21.30 -9.92 4.38
CA ASP A 106 22.76 -9.82 4.20
C ASP A 106 23.16 -10.08 2.74
N GLU A 107 22.54 -11.07 2.08
CA GLU A 107 22.74 -11.34 0.66
C GLU A 107 22.20 -10.22 -0.21
N GLN A 108 21.00 -9.70 0.09
CA GLN A 108 20.46 -8.52 -0.59
C GLN A 108 21.47 -7.38 -0.55
N LYS A 109 21.96 -7.02 0.64
CA LYS A 109 22.94 -5.95 0.85
C LYS A 109 24.23 -6.19 0.05
N SER A 110 24.76 -7.41 0.12
CA SER A 110 26.00 -7.78 -0.58
C SER A 110 25.86 -7.65 -2.11
N ILE A 111 24.72 -8.10 -2.65
CA ILE A 111 24.39 -7.98 -4.07
C ILE A 111 24.26 -6.50 -4.46
N GLN A 112 23.45 -5.73 -3.74
CA GLN A 112 23.24 -4.30 -4.02
C GLN A 112 24.54 -3.51 -3.92
N ASN A 113 25.39 -3.80 -2.93
CA ASN A 113 26.70 -3.18 -2.79
C ASN A 113 27.64 -3.49 -3.98
N SER A 114 27.46 -4.65 -4.63
CA SER A 114 28.21 -4.99 -5.84
C SER A 114 27.66 -4.24 -7.07
N LEU A 115 26.33 -4.12 -7.17
CA LEU A 115 25.65 -3.49 -8.31
C LEU A 115 25.78 -1.96 -8.32
N ILE A 116 25.86 -1.32 -7.15
CA ILE A 116 26.08 0.13 -7.08
C ILE A 116 27.46 0.47 -7.66
N GLY A 117 27.46 1.20 -8.78
CA GLY A 117 28.66 1.61 -9.51
C GLY A 117 28.92 0.81 -10.78
N MET A 118 28.25 -0.34 -10.96
CA MET A 118 28.23 -1.04 -12.25
C MET A 118 27.30 -0.29 -13.22
N SER A 119 27.68 -0.20 -14.49
CA SER A 119 26.87 0.39 -15.57
C SER A 119 27.16 -0.29 -16.90
N LYS A 120 26.13 -0.48 -17.74
CA LYS A 120 26.30 -1.02 -19.10
C LYS A 120 26.96 -0.03 -20.07
N GLY A 121 27.22 1.20 -19.62
CA GLY A 121 28.06 2.17 -20.31
C GLY A 121 27.57 3.60 -20.05
N PRO A 122 28.45 4.61 -20.14
CA PRO A 122 28.12 5.99 -19.78
C PRO A 122 27.26 6.72 -20.82
N GLY A 123 26.39 7.60 -20.32
CA GLY A 123 25.72 8.66 -21.06
C GLY A 123 24.56 8.18 -21.94
N PRO A 124 24.12 9.02 -22.90
CA PRO A 124 22.88 8.80 -23.63
C PRO A 124 22.89 7.56 -24.52
N ALA A 125 24.08 7.01 -24.82
CA ALA A 125 24.27 5.81 -25.65
C ALA A 125 23.72 4.52 -25.00
N THR A 126 23.34 4.57 -23.73
CA THR A 126 22.77 3.48 -22.95
C THR A 126 21.48 3.94 -22.26
N TYR A 127 21.13 3.36 -21.11
CA TYR A 127 19.89 3.58 -20.36
C TYR A 127 20.18 3.84 -18.85
N GLU A 128 21.26 4.57 -18.55
CA GLU A 128 21.73 4.79 -17.17
C GLU A 128 20.70 5.43 -16.24
N ASN A 129 19.81 6.29 -16.74
CA ASN A 129 18.79 6.91 -15.89
C ASN A 129 17.87 5.85 -15.26
N TRP A 130 17.52 4.81 -16.02
CA TRP A 130 16.78 3.66 -15.49
C TRP A 130 17.63 2.91 -14.47
N GLU A 131 18.89 2.61 -14.79
CA GLU A 131 19.74 1.86 -13.88
C GLU A 131 19.97 2.57 -12.54
N TRP A 132 20.16 3.89 -12.58
CA TRP A 132 20.33 4.72 -11.39
C TRP A 132 19.04 4.75 -10.56
N GLY A 133 17.89 4.99 -11.18
CA GLY A 133 16.60 4.96 -10.49
C GLY A 133 16.34 3.65 -9.74
N GLU A 134 16.68 2.53 -10.37
CA GLU A 134 16.60 1.22 -9.72
C GLU A 134 17.53 1.11 -8.52
N LYS A 135 18.82 1.51 -8.65
CA LYS A 135 19.79 1.46 -7.55
C LYS A 135 19.38 2.33 -6.37
N LEU A 136 18.85 3.53 -6.64
CA LEU A 136 18.37 4.47 -5.62
C LEU A 136 17.15 3.92 -4.86
N SER A 137 16.11 3.50 -5.59
CA SER A 137 14.88 2.96 -5.00
C SER A 137 15.11 1.66 -4.24
N HIS A 138 16.00 0.80 -4.71
CA HIS A 138 16.36 -0.45 -4.04
C HIS A 138 17.22 -0.25 -2.79
N ALA A 139 18.05 0.79 -2.74
CA ALA A 139 18.77 1.17 -1.51
C ALA A 139 17.80 1.70 -0.44
N ALA A 140 16.82 2.51 -0.83
CA ALA A 140 15.76 2.98 0.06
C ALA A 140 14.87 1.82 0.56
N GLN A 141 14.47 0.91 -0.34
CA GLN A 141 13.72 -0.29 0.00
C GLN A 141 14.47 -1.17 1.01
N TYR A 142 15.78 -1.36 0.85
CA TYR A 142 16.60 -2.10 1.80
C TYR A 142 16.57 -1.44 3.19
N TYR A 143 16.70 -0.11 3.26
CA TYR A 143 16.60 0.62 4.51
C TYR A 143 15.22 0.48 5.15
N PHE A 144 14.12 0.61 4.40
CA PHE A 144 12.78 0.40 4.97
C PHE A 144 12.59 -1.03 5.47
N LEU A 145 13.14 -2.03 4.77
CA LEU A 145 13.03 -3.42 5.17
C LEU A 145 13.84 -3.76 6.42
N THR A 146 15.00 -3.12 6.64
CA THR A 146 15.99 -3.55 7.66
C THR A 146 16.32 -2.51 8.73
N LYS A 147 16.08 -1.23 8.44
CA LYS A 147 16.60 -0.04 9.16
C LYS A 147 18.13 0.03 9.22
N ASP A 148 18.82 -0.73 8.36
CA ASP A 148 20.27 -0.70 8.22
C ASP A 148 20.69 0.35 7.18
N ALA A 149 21.24 1.47 7.66
CA ALA A 149 21.75 2.55 6.81
C ALA A 149 23.13 2.26 6.17
N SER A 150 23.80 1.16 6.52
CA SER A 150 25.20 0.97 6.13
C SER A 150 25.41 0.76 4.63
N LEU A 151 24.44 0.21 3.89
CA LEU A 151 24.49 0.16 2.43
C LEU A 151 24.55 1.57 1.83
N ILE A 152 23.66 2.45 2.29
CA ILE A 152 23.56 3.85 1.84
C ILE A 152 24.82 4.60 2.26
N ASN A 153 25.25 4.47 3.52
CA ASN A 153 26.44 5.17 4.02
C ASN A 153 27.72 4.77 3.28
N ALA A 154 27.91 3.48 2.99
CA ALA A 154 29.07 3.00 2.25
C ALA A 154 29.11 3.51 0.80
N ASN A 155 27.95 3.77 0.20
CA ASN A 155 27.80 4.15 -1.21
C ASN A 155 27.31 5.59 -1.42
N LYS A 156 27.26 6.40 -0.35
CA LYS A 156 26.59 7.71 -0.35
C LYS A 156 27.08 8.62 -1.47
N ASN A 157 28.39 8.69 -1.68
CA ASN A 157 28.96 9.54 -2.74
C ASN A 157 28.48 9.12 -4.14
N THR A 158 28.44 7.82 -4.42
CA THR A 158 27.99 7.26 -5.71
C THR A 158 26.49 7.47 -5.91
N LEU A 159 25.68 7.25 -4.88
CA LEU A 159 24.23 7.46 -4.95
C LEU A 159 23.91 8.95 -5.17
N VAL A 160 24.60 9.84 -4.44
CA VAL A 160 24.46 11.30 -4.58
C VAL A 160 24.93 11.76 -5.96
N SER A 161 25.99 11.18 -6.53
CA SER A 161 26.40 11.56 -7.89
C SER A 161 25.31 11.25 -8.93
N TYR A 162 24.61 10.11 -8.81
CA TYR A 162 23.50 9.81 -9.72
C TYR A 162 22.39 10.86 -9.66
N MET A 163 21.99 11.28 -8.46
CA MET A 163 20.95 12.31 -8.30
C MET A 163 21.44 13.69 -8.73
N GLN A 164 22.73 13.98 -8.56
CA GLN A 164 23.35 15.22 -9.07
C GLN A 164 23.32 15.25 -10.61
N ASP A 165 23.70 14.17 -11.28
CA ASP A 165 23.60 14.05 -12.75
C ASP A 165 22.16 14.19 -13.23
N MET A 166 21.20 13.53 -12.57
CA MET A 166 19.77 13.67 -12.89
C MET A 166 19.28 15.12 -12.74
N LYS A 167 19.67 15.81 -11.67
CA LYS A 167 19.37 17.22 -11.46
C LYS A 167 19.91 18.11 -12.59
N GLU A 168 21.14 17.87 -13.02
CA GLU A 168 21.75 18.61 -14.13
C GLU A 168 21.00 18.38 -15.44
N GLN A 169 20.57 17.14 -15.70
CA GLN A 169 19.72 16.83 -16.85
C GLN A 169 18.37 17.55 -16.80
N ILE A 170 17.65 17.48 -15.67
CA ILE A 170 16.38 18.17 -15.46
C ILE A 170 16.52 19.67 -15.75
N THR A 171 17.60 20.29 -15.26
CA THR A 171 17.85 21.73 -15.45
C THR A 171 18.16 22.09 -16.91
N ALA A 172 18.84 21.19 -17.64
CA ALA A 172 19.26 21.43 -19.01
C ALA A 172 18.16 21.12 -20.05
N ASP A 173 17.18 20.28 -19.69
CA ASP A 173 16.14 19.81 -20.60
C ASP A 173 15.00 20.83 -20.77
N PRO A 174 14.55 21.12 -22.00
CA PRO A 174 13.49 22.10 -22.25
C PRO A 174 12.12 21.73 -21.66
N TYR A 175 11.90 20.46 -21.29
CA TYR A 175 10.67 19.98 -20.67
C TYR A 175 10.86 19.66 -19.18
N ASN A 176 12.05 19.89 -18.62
CA ASN A 176 12.46 19.44 -17.28
C ASN A 176 12.38 17.91 -17.11
N LEU A 177 12.59 17.16 -18.19
CA LEU A 177 12.72 15.70 -18.17
C LEU A 177 14.20 15.30 -18.06
N LEU A 178 14.46 14.05 -17.71
CA LEU A 178 15.79 13.48 -17.88
C LEU A 178 16.09 13.32 -19.38
N GLU A 179 17.37 13.35 -19.74
CA GLU A 179 17.78 13.38 -21.14
C GLU A 179 17.26 12.16 -21.93
N LYS A 180 17.18 12.32 -23.26
CA LYS A 180 16.84 11.20 -24.14
C LYS A 180 17.92 10.15 -24.11
N GLN A 181 17.52 8.92 -23.84
CA GLN A 181 18.41 7.76 -23.76
C GLN A 181 17.92 6.64 -24.67
N ARG A 182 18.80 5.69 -24.94
CA ARG A 182 18.46 4.49 -25.73
C ARG A 182 17.30 3.75 -25.07
N TYR A 183 16.29 3.33 -25.83
CA TYR A 183 15.11 2.63 -25.31
C TYR A 183 15.45 1.41 -24.45
N SER A 184 16.37 0.57 -24.91
CA SER A 184 16.88 -0.60 -24.16
C SER A 184 18.14 -1.14 -24.83
N GLY A 185 18.77 -2.18 -24.25
CA GLY A 185 19.90 -2.88 -24.86
C GLY A 185 19.65 -3.43 -26.27
N ASP A 186 18.39 -3.63 -26.66
CA ASP A 186 17.99 -4.18 -27.97
C ASP A 186 17.40 -3.15 -28.95
N ILE A 187 16.89 -2.03 -28.44
CA ILE A 187 16.21 -1.01 -29.24
C ILE A 187 17.07 0.27 -29.21
N PRO A 188 17.77 0.62 -30.31
CA PRO A 188 18.75 1.71 -30.34
C PRO A 188 18.14 3.12 -30.46
N ASP A 189 16.82 3.24 -30.49
CA ASP A 189 16.13 4.53 -30.61
C ASP A 189 16.30 5.37 -29.33
N TYR A 190 16.44 6.69 -29.49
CA TYR A 190 16.67 7.64 -28.39
C TYR A 190 15.43 8.51 -28.16
N ASP A 191 14.82 8.41 -26.99
CA ASP A 191 13.58 9.12 -26.64
C ASP A 191 13.48 9.42 -25.14
N TYR A 192 12.47 10.20 -24.76
CA TYR A 192 12.04 10.30 -23.36
C TYR A 192 11.27 9.03 -22.98
N ASN A 193 12.00 7.98 -22.61
CA ASN A 193 11.40 6.69 -22.28
C ASN A 193 10.70 6.74 -20.91
N PHE A 194 9.39 6.53 -20.88
CA PHE A 194 8.53 6.62 -19.69
C PHE A 194 9.10 5.87 -18.48
N HIS A 195 9.48 4.61 -18.65
CA HIS A 195 10.04 3.80 -17.57
C HIS A 195 11.37 4.33 -17.03
N HIS A 196 12.24 4.92 -17.86
CA HIS A 196 13.47 5.57 -17.37
C HIS A 196 13.14 6.75 -16.47
N GLN A 197 12.23 7.60 -16.93
CA GLN A 197 11.83 8.82 -16.22
C GLN A 197 11.14 8.48 -14.90
N ALA A 198 10.18 7.55 -14.93
CA ALA A 198 9.36 7.16 -13.80
C ALA A 198 10.18 6.43 -12.71
N VAL A 199 11.08 5.51 -13.11
CA VAL A 199 11.92 4.78 -12.15
C VAL A 199 12.99 5.70 -11.56
N ALA A 200 13.58 6.59 -12.35
CA ALA A 200 14.51 7.61 -11.85
C ALA A 200 13.83 8.56 -10.86
N TRP A 201 12.63 9.06 -11.19
CA TRP A 201 11.81 9.86 -10.28
C TRP A 201 11.57 9.14 -8.95
N ARG A 202 11.12 7.87 -9.00
CA ARG A 202 10.91 7.06 -7.78
C ARG A 202 12.20 6.95 -6.97
N GLY A 203 13.32 6.66 -7.63
CA GLY A 203 14.62 6.56 -6.98
C GLY A 203 15.04 7.84 -6.25
N MET A 204 14.88 9.00 -6.90
CA MET A 204 15.15 10.31 -6.31
C MET A 204 14.24 10.58 -5.12
N ARG A 205 12.93 10.35 -5.26
CA ARG A 205 11.93 10.51 -4.19
C ARG A 205 12.28 9.65 -2.98
N ASP A 206 12.39 8.34 -3.20
CA ASP A 206 12.56 7.35 -2.14
C ASP A 206 13.87 7.61 -1.35
N LEU A 207 14.99 7.84 -2.03
CA LEU A 207 16.26 8.08 -1.34
C LEU A 207 16.33 9.45 -0.66
N SER A 208 15.67 10.48 -1.21
CA SER A 208 15.58 11.79 -0.56
C SER A 208 14.87 11.68 0.80
N GLU A 209 13.79 10.90 0.88
CA GLU A 209 13.12 10.64 2.16
C GLU A 209 14.03 9.91 3.15
N ILE A 210 14.87 8.97 2.68
CA ILE A 210 15.85 8.34 3.57
C ILE A 210 16.86 9.36 4.09
N PHE A 211 17.33 10.31 3.27
CA PHE A 211 18.19 11.38 3.76
C PHE A 211 17.52 12.22 4.84
N ARG A 212 16.24 12.55 4.69
CA ARG A 212 15.48 13.24 5.74
C ARG A 212 15.43 12.42 7.03
N ILE A 213 15.15 11.12 6.92
CA ILE A 213 15.11 10.19 8.08
C ILE A 213 16.48 10.10 8.77
N LEU A 214 17.58 10.09 8.01
CA LEU A 214 18.95 10.02 8.52
C LEU A 214 19.53 11.38 8.97
N GLY A 215 18.77 12.47 8.80
CA GLY A 215 19.17 13.82 9.22
C GLY A 215 20.00 14.61 8.20
N ASP A 216 20.14 14.11 6.98
CA ASP A 216 20.80 14.78 5.85
C ASP A 216 19.84 15.76 5.14
N ASN A 217 19.32 16.75 5.88
CA ASN A 217 18.26 17.65 5.40
C ASN A 217 18.63 18.43 4.14
N ASP A 218 19.89 18.85 3.97
CA ASP A 218 20.33 19.56 2.76
C ASP A 218 20.17 18.70 1.49
N LEU A 219 20.46 17.40 1.59
CA LEU A 219 20.30 16.46 0.48
C LEU A 219 18.82 16.19 0.21
N TYR A 220 18.01 16.04 1.27
CA TYR A 220 16.56 15.92 1.14
C TYR A 220 15.96 17.14 0.43
N GLU A 221 16.21 18.36 0.92
CA GLU A 221 15.66 19.59 0.36
C GLU A 221 16.09 19.76 -1.11
N THR A 222 17.35 19.46 -1.42
CA THR A 222 17.86 19.53 -2.78
C THR A 222 17.14 18.56 -3.71
N TYR A 223 17.16 17.26 -3.40
CA TYR A 223 16.74 16.24 -4.36
C TYR A 223 15.24 15.95 -4.36
N SER A 224 14.53 16.20 -3.25
CA SER A 224 13.06 16.15 -3.23
C SER A 224 12.45 17.24 -4.12
N ALA A 225 13.05 18.44 -4.14
CA ALA A 225 12.61 19.52 -5.03
C ALA A 225 12.77 19.14 -6.51
N GLU A 226 13.91 18.56 -6.89
CA GLU A 226 14.12 18.10 -8.27
C GLU A 226 13.22 16.92 -8.63
N ALA A 227 12.98 15.98 -7.71
CA ALA A 227 12.02 14.90 -7.91
C ALA A 227 10.60 15.45 -8.15
N ASN A 228 10.19 16.52 -7.46
CA ASN A 228 8.89 17.16 -7.68
C ASN A 228 8.79 17.89 -9.03
N ILE A 229 9.88 18.51 -9.49
CA ILE A 229 9.97 19.09 -10.83
C ILE A 229 9.80 17.99 -11.88
N LEU A 230 10.56 16.89 -11.76
CA LEU A 230 10.47 15.75 -12.67
C LEU A 230 9.09 15.09 -12.63
N LYS A 231 8.47 14.94 -11.45
CA LYS A 231 7.09 14.41 -11.30
C LYS A 231 6.11 15.20 -12.17
N THR A 232 6.14 16.52 -12.02
CA THR A 232 5.24 17.44 -12.71
C THR A 232 5.46 17.40 -14.22
N ALA A 233 6.73 17.46 -14.65
CA ALA A 233 7.11 17.37 -16.05
C ALA A 233 6.70 16.04 -16.68
N LEU A 234 6.93 14.93 -15.98
CA LEU A 234 6.62 13.59 -16.45
C LEU A 234 5.12 13.36 -16.59
N LEU A 235 4.31 13.77 -15.61
CA LEU A 235 2.85 13.67 -15.70
C LEU A 235 2.30 14.49 -16.87
N ASN A 236 2.85 15.69 -17.10
CA ASN A 236 2.49 16.49 -18.28
C ASN A 236 2.90 15.81 -19.60
N ALA A 237 4.08 15.19 -19.65
CA ALA A 237 4.53 14.45 -20.82
C ALA A 237 3.66 13.20 -21.09
N VAL A 238 3.23 12.50 -20.04
CA VAL A 238 2.28 11.38 -20.12
C VAL A 238 0.93 11.86 -20.65
N ASP A 239 0.39 12.96 -20.12
CA ASP A 239 -0.90 13.51 -20.56
C ASP A 239 -0.88 13.95 -22.03
N GLN A 240 0.24 14.52 -22.50
CA GLN A 240 0.41 14.89 -23.91
C GLN A 240 0.61 13.69 -24.85
N SER A 241 1.06 12.55 -24.32
CA SER A 241 1.45 11.38 -25.13
C SER A 241 0.42 10.25 -25.12
N LYS A 242 -0.45 10.20 -24.11
CA LYS A 242 -1.44 9.12 -23.96
C LYS A 242 -2.45 9.12 -25.11
N ALA A 243 -3.01 7.95 -25.37
CA ALA A 243 -4.16 7.78 -26.24
C ALA A 243 -5.30 7.14 -25.45
N GLU A 244 -6.46 7.79 -25.45
CA GLU A 244 -7.71 7.24 -24.92
C GLU A 244 -8.44 6.53 -26.05
N LEU A 245 -8.83 5.27 -25.82
CA LEU A 245 -9.46 4.41 -26.82
C LEU A 245 -10.99 4.41 -26.64
N GLU A 246 -11.71 4.06 -27.71
CA GLU A 246 -13.19 4.10 -27.72
C GLU A 246 -13.85 3.23 -26.64
N ASP A 247 -13.16 2.17 -26.20
CA ASP A 247 -13.65 1.26 -25.17
C ASP A 247 -13.30 1.72 -23.75
N GLY A 248 -12.67 2.89 -23.58
CA GLY A 248 -12.22 3.44 -22.30
C GLY A 248 -10.85 2.93 -21.84
N ALA A 249 -10.16 2.13 -22.65
CA ALA A 249 -8.76 1.78 -22.39
C ALA A 249 -7.84 2.99 -22.61
N ILE A 250 -6.72 3.05 -21.89
CA ILE A 250 -5.74 4.12 -21.98
C ILE A 250 -4.37 3.54 -22.31
N PHE A 251 -3.81 3.96 -23.44
CA PHE A 251 -2.45 3.63 -23.84
C PHE A 251 -1.50 4.75 -23.46
N VAL A 252 -0.49 4.44 -22.64
CA VAL A 252 0.65 5.31 -22.38
C VAL A 252 1.86 4.78 -23.17
N PRO A 253 2.41 5.53 -24.13
CA PRO A 253 3.55 5.05 -24.90
C PRO A 253 4.82 5.06 -24.06
N THR A 254 5.75 4.14 -24.33
CA THR A 254 7.09 4.21 -23.75
C THR A 254 7.80 5.49 -24.20
N ARG A 255 7.70 5.85 -25.48
CA ARG A 255 8.41 6.98 -26.08
C ARG A 255 7.55 8.23 -25.94
N LEU A 256 7.69 8.96 -24.83
CA LEU A 256 6.91 10.16 -24.55
C LEU A 256 7.29 11.30 -25.51
N LEU A 257 6.32 12.16 -25.79
CA LEU A 257 6.40 13.31 -26.70
C LEU A 257 6.79 12.93 -28.14
N ASN A 258 6.67 11.65 -28.49
CA ASN A 258 6.91 11.13 -29.83
C ASN A 258 5.59 11.01 -30.59
N THR A 259 5.40 11.83 -31.61
CA THR A 259 4.15 11.90 -32.40
C THR A 259 3.85 10.63 -33.20
N ASN A 260 4.80 9.70 -33.32
CA ASN A 260 4.62 8.45 -34.04
C ASN A 260 4.22 7.28 -33.13
N ALA A 261 4.15 7.49 -31.81
CA ALA A 261 3.73 6.44 -30.90
C ALA A 261 2.24 6.13 -31.11
N GLN A 262 1.90 4.85 -31.25
CA GLN A 262 0.53 4.39 -31.48
C GLN A 262 0.23 3.21 -30.54
N PRO A 263 -1.04 3.05 -30.13
CA PRO A 263 -1.49 1.83 -29.47
C PRO A 263 -1.22 0.59 -30.32
N TYR A 264 -1.10 -0.56 -29.66
CA TYR A 264 -0.79 -1.86 -30.24
C TYR A 264 -1.96 -2.82 -29.98
N ASP A 265 -2.46 -3.50 -31.00
CA ASP A 265 -3.52 -4.50 -30.86
C ASP A 265 -3.32 -5.72 -31.78
N PRO A 266 -2.98 -6.90 -31.23
CA PRO A 266 -2.59 -7.12 -29.85
C PRO A 266 -1.25 -6.43 -29.53
N ILE A 267 -0.97 -6.22 -28.23
CA ILE A 267 0.27 -5.57 -27.77
C ILE A 267 1.52 -6.19 -28.41
N THR A 268 1.55 -7.51 -28.56
CA THR A 268 2.72 -8.24 -29.11
C THR A 268 2.66 -8.46 -30.63
N GLU A 269 1.83 -7.72 -31.37
CA GLU A 269 1.78 -7.80 -32.83
C GLU A 269 3.10 -7.34 -33.46
N THR A 270 3.65 -6.24 -32.94
CA THR A 270 4.91 -5.68 -33.42
C THR A 270 6.04 -5.95 -32.44
N ARG A 271 7.29 -5.89 -32.93
CA ARG A 271 8.46 -5.99 -32.04
C ARG A 271 8.44 -4.89 -30.98
N ILE A 272 8.15 -3.64 -31.36
CA ILE A 272 8.15 -2.53 -30.39
C ILE A 272 7.00 -2.68 -29.37
N GLY A 273 5.83 -3.15 -29.78
CA GLY A 273 4.75 -3.46 -28.85
C GLY A 273 5.11 -4.58 -27.86
N SER A 274 5.83 -5.61 -28.31
CA SER A 274 6.41 -6.62 -27.41
C SER A 274 7.36 -6.01 -26.38
N TYR A 275 8.27 -5.11 -26.79
CA TYR A 275 9.17 -4.43 -25.85
C TYR A 275 8.47 -3.39 -24.97
N TRP A 276 7.37 -2.78 -25.43
CA TRP A 276 6.51 -1.95 -24.59
C TRP A 276 5.98 -2.79 -23.43
N ASN A 277 5.56 -4.02 -23.72
CA ASN A 277 5.05 -4.93 -22.70
C ASN A 277 6.09 -5.31 -21.65
N LEU A 278 7.38 -5.35 -22.02
CA LEU A 278 8.46 -5.68 -21.07
C LEU A 278 8.74 -4.52 -20.11
N VAL A 279 8.92 -3.31 -20.64
CA VAL A 279 9.56 -2.23 -19.85
C VAL A 279 8.59 -1.17 -19.35
N THR A 280 7.52 -0.85 -20.07
CA THR A 280 6.57 0.20 -19.66
C THR A 280 5.96 -0.06 -18.27
N PRO A 281 5.63 -1.31 -17.88
CA PRO A 281 5.06 -1.58 -16.56
C PRO A 281 5.95 -1.16 -15.38
N TYR A 282 7.28 -1.05 -15.55
CA TYR A 282 8.16 -0.47 -14.52
C TYR A 282 7.77 0.97 -14.17
N GLY A 283 7.32 1.74 -15.16
CA GLY A 283 6.81 3.08 -14.93
C GLY A 283 5.46 3.07 -14.20
N PHE A 284 4.58 2.11 -14.49
CA PHE A 284 3.28 2.01 -13.81
C PHE A 284 3.41 1.63 -12.33
N VAL A 285 4.39 0.81 -11.96
CA VAL A 285 4.66 0.43 -10.56
C VAL A 285 5.64 1.35 -9.84
N SER A 286 5.99 2.48 -10.45
CA SER A 286 6.84 3.48 -9.80
C SER A 286 6.12 4.25 -8.70
N GLY A 287 4.77 4.24 -8.70
CA GLY A 287 3.92 5.10 -7.86
C GLY A 287 3.69 6.49 -8.44
N ILE A 288 4.13 6.76 -9.67
CA ILE A 288 3.91 8.06 -10.34
C ILE A 288 2.43 8.30 -10.67
N ILE A 289 1.71 7.21 -10.96
CA ILE A 289 0.27 7.20 -11.18
C ILE A 289 -0.35 6.49 -9.98
N ASP A 290 -1.36 7.12 -9.39
CA ASP A 290 -2.15 6.54 -8.31
C ASP A 290 -2.85 5.25 -8.78
N TYR A 291 -2.62 4.17 -8.03
CA TYR A 291 -3.13 2.84 -8.35
C TYR A 291 -4.66 2.77 -8.31
N ASP A 292 -5.33 3.62 -7.53
CA ASP A 292 -6.79 3.64 -7.39
C ASP A 292 -7.47 4.65 -8.34
N SER A 293 -6.69 5.34 -9.17
CA SER A 293 -7.23 6.32 -10.11
C SER A 293 -7.93 5.69 -11.32
N GLN A 294 -8.92 6.40 -11.86
CA GLN A 294 -9.56 6.06 -13.15
C GLN A 294 -8.55 5.99 -14.31
N PHE A 295 -7.45 6.74 -14.20
CA PHE A 295 -6.37 6.68 -15.18
C PHE A 295 -5.69 5.30 -15.16
N MET A 296 -5.39 4.77 -13.97
CA MET A 296 -4.86 3.41 -13.82
C MET A 296 -5.88 2.34 -14.22
N ASP A 297 -7.18 2.55 -13.98
CA ASP A 297 -8.23 1.64 -14.48
C ASP A 297 -8.14 1.47 -16.01
N GLY A 298 -8.01 2.59 -16.73
CA GLY A 298 -7.88 2.60 -18.19
C GLY A 298 -6.59 1.93 -18.69
N ILE A 299 -5.46 2.15 -18.00
CA ILE A 299 -4.17 1.50 -18.31
C ILE A 299 -4.25 -0.01 -18.08
N HIS A 300 -4.79 -0.42 -16.93
CA HIS A 300 -4.95 -1.82 -16.59
C HIS A 300 -5.90 -2.53 -17.57
N LYS A 301 -6.98 -1.85 -17.98
CA LYS A 301 -7.88 -2.32 -19.04
C LYS A 301 -7.14 -2.51 -20.37
N TYR A 302 -6.31 -1.55 -20.78
CA TYR A 302 -5.49 -1.69 -22.00
C TYR A 302 -4.59 -2.93 -21.92
N MET A 303 -3.84 -3.09 -20.83
CA MET A 303 -2.98 -4.27 -20.65
C MET A 303 -3.77 -5.58 -20.71
N LYS A 304 -4.94 -5.63 -20.05
CA LYS A 304 -5.79 -6.82 -20.00
C LYS A 304 -6.37 -7.17 -21.36
N ASP A 305 -7.04 -6.22 -22.00
CA ASP A 305 -7.89 -6.50 -23.15
C ASP A 305 -7.07 -6.56 -24.45
N TYR A 306 -5.90 -5.91 -24.49
CA TYR A 306 -5.00 -5.89 -25.66
C TYR A 306 -3.87 -6.92 -25.55
N GLY A 307 -3.95 -7.84 -24.58
CA GLY A 307 -3.16 -9.07 -24.57
C GLY A 307 -1.74 -8.94 -24.02
N SER A 308 -1.55 -8.15 -22.96
CA SER A 308 -0.29 -8.05 -22.20
C SER A 308 0.13 -9.38 -21.58
N TRP A 309 -0.84 -10.22 -21.20
CA TRP A 309 -0.58 -11.46 -20.47
C TRP A 309 -0.94 -12.71 -21.28
N LEU A 310 -0.19 -13.78 -21.02
CA LEU A 310 -0.51 -15.13 -21.44
C LEU A 310 -0.41 -16.05 -20.22
N LEU A 311 -1.54 -16.55 -19.73
CA LEU A 311 -1.61 -17.39 -18.52
C LEU A 311 -1.00 -16.69 -17.28
N GLY A 312 -1.27 -15.39 -17.13
CA GLY A 312 -0.74 -14.54 -16.05
C GLY A 312 0.74 -14.14 -16.22
N LEU A 313 1.44 -14.69 -17.22
CA LEU A 313 2.84 -14.40 -17.53
C LEU A 313 2.97 -13.29 -18.57
N VAL A 314 4.16 -12.68 -18.67
CA VAL A 314 4.43 -11.56 -19.59
C VAL A 314 4.49 -12.08 -21.01
N ARG A 315 3.48 -11.75 -21.82
CA ARG A 315 3.43 -12.20 -23.21
C ARG A 315 4.52 -11.50 -24.01
N PHE A 316 5.25 -12.25 -24.83
CA PHE A 316 6.32 -11.72 -25.65
C PHE A 316 6.40 -12.37 -27.02
N ASN A 317 6.73 -11.57 -28.04
CA ASN A 317 6.90 -12.00 -29.41
C ASN A 317 8.14 -11.31 -30.01
N TYR A 318 9.30 -11.94 -29.85
CA TYR A 318 10.60 -11.38 -30.25
C TYR A 318 10.71 -11.18 -31.76
N TYR A 319 10.34 -12.22 -32.52
CA TYR A 319 10.12 -12.12 -33.96
C TYR A 319 8.63 -11.85 -34.15
N PRO A 320 8.21 -10.73 -34.75
CA PRO A 320 6.78 -10.41 -34.95
C PRO A 320 6.16 -11.36 -35.99
N VAL A 321 6.05 -12.63 -35.63
CA VAL A 321 5.39 -13.70 -36.37
C VAL A 321 3.96 -13.85 -35.86
N GLU A 322 3.09 -14.37 -36.72
CA GLU A 322 1.70 -14.62 -36.37
C GLU A 322 1.57 -15.57 -35.16
N ILE A 323 0.52 -15.39 -34.36
CA ILE A 323 0.22 -16.25 -33.21
C ILE A 323 0.02 -17.69 -33.70
N GLY A 324 0.70 -18.64 -33.04
CA GLY A 324 0.68 -20.05 -33.45
C GLY A 324 1.68 -20.41 -34.56
N SER A 325 2.38 -19.42 -35.12
CA SER A 325 3.48 -19.63 -36.08
C SER A 325 4.86 -19.65 -35.39
N TYR A 326 5.91 -19.84 -36.19
CA TYR A 326 7.29 -19.92 -35.72
C TYR A 326 8.28 -19.24 -36.68
N LYS A 327 9.44 -18.84 -36.15
CA LYS A 327 10.59 -18.34 -36.91
C LYS A 327 11.58 -19.47 -37.15
N SER A 328 11.73 -19.91 -38.39
CA SER A 328 12.79 -20.84 -38.77
C SER A 328 14.18 -20.23 -38.48
N GLY A 329 15.02 -20.96 -37.76
CA GLY A 329 16.34 -20.50 -37.31
C GLY A 329 16.29 -19.43 -36.22
N GLY A 330 15.13 -19.20 -35.58
CA GLY A 330 15.01 -18.28 -34.46
C GLY A 330 15.71 -18.78 -33.20
N LEU A 331 16.00 -17.85 -32.28
CA LEU A 331 16.61 -18.17 -30.99
C LEU A 331 15.75 -19.14 -30.17
N PRO A 332 16.35 -20.12 -29.45
CA PRO A 332 15.65 -20.87 -28.40
C PRO A 332 14.94 -19.93 -27.42
N GLY A 333 13.78 -20.31 -26.89
CA GLY A 333 12.95 -19.41 -26.05
C GLY A 333 12.09 -18.42 -26.84
N TYR A 334 12.55 -17.96 -28.01
CA TYR A 334 11.92 -16.85 -28.75
C TYR A 334 11.45 -17.15 -30.17
N LYS A 335 11.76 -18.33 -30.69
CA LYS A 335 11.40 -18.77 -32.05
C LYS A 335 9.91 -19.00 -32.29
N THR A 336 9.08 -18.87 -31.25
CA THR A 336 7.62 -18.85 -31.32
C THR A 336 7.11 -17.73 -30.43
N PRO A 337 5.89 -17.23 -30.61
CA PRO A 337 5.22 -16.45 -29.59
C PRO A 337 5.23 -17.20 -28.25
N GLY A 338 5.48 -16.47 -27.17
CA GLY A 338 5.76 -17.06 -25.87
C GLY A 338 5.69 -16.03 -24.76
N VAL A 339 6.59 -16.17 -23.79
CA VAL A 339 6.67 -15.29 -22.63
C VAL A 339 8.11 -14.91 -22.34
N ASP A 340 8.29 -13.75 -21.72
CA ASP A 340 9.58 -13.26 -21.24
C ASP A 340 9.43 -12.76 -19.81
N ASN A 341 9.72 -13.67 -18.89
CA ASN A 341 9.27 -13.56 -17.51
C ASN A 341 10.22 -12.76 -16.62
N VAL A 342 11.40 -12.36 -17.11
CA VAL A 342 12.32 -11.54 -16.30
C VAL A 342 11.73 -10.18 -15.96
N TYR A 343 10.86 -9.68 -16.84
CA TYR A 343 10.11 -8.43 -16.66
C TYR A 343 8.80 -8.59 -15.87
N GLY A 344 8.45 -9.81 -15.44
CA GLY A 344 7.18 -10.10 -14.77
C GLY A 344 7.03 -9.50 -13.37
N LEU A 345 8.12 -9.01 -12.76
CA LEU A 345 8.09 -8.46 -11.42
C LEU A 345 7.24 -7.18 -11.38
N SER A 346 7.39 -6.27 -12.35
CA SER A 346 6.55 -5.06 -12.41
C SER A 346 5.08 -5.40 -12.70
N HIS A 347 4.80 -6.37 -13.58
CA HIS A 347 3.42 -6.82 -13.83
C HIS A 347 2.75 -7.39 -12.58
N THR A 348 3.43 -8.26 -11.85
CA THR A 348 2.86 -8.92 -10.67
C THR A 348 2.73 -7.96 -9.50
N GLN A 349 3.64 -6.99 -9.37
CA GLN A 349 3.46 -5.90 -8.43
C GLN A 349 2.20 -5.08 -8.78
N LEU A 350 2.00 -4.69 -10.05
CA LEU A 350 0.80 -3.97 -10.46
C LEU A 350 -0.49 -4.76 -10.16
N MET A 351 -0.50 -6.07 -10.45
CA MET A 351 -1.64 -6.94 -10.12
C MET A 351 -1.93 -6.94 -8.60
N ALA A 352 -0.89 -6.95 -7.76
CA ALA A 352 -1.02 -6.94 -6.32
C ALA A 352 -1.55 -5.60 -5.79
N GLU A 353 -1.04 -4.48 -6.29
CA GLU A 353 -1.53 -3.14 -5.91
C GLU A 353 -3.01 -2.96 -6.28
N ARG A 354 -3.44 -3.58 -7.38
CA ARG A 354 -4.80 -3.53 -7.92
C ARG A 354 -5.75 -4.60 -7.37
N ASP A 355 -5.33 -5.38 -6.37
CA ASP A 355 -6.07 -6.54 -5.81
C ASP A 355 -6.57 -7.52 -6.90
N ASP A 356 -5.81 -7.71 -7.98
CA ASP A 356 -6.10 -8.68 -9.06
C ASP A 356 -5.62 -10.09 -8.66
N ALA A 357 -6.18 -10.57 -7.54
CA ALA A 357 -5.76 -11.78 -6.87
C ALA A 357 -5.82 -13.02 -7.76
N ASP A 358 -6.85 -13.15 -8.60
CA ASP A 358 -7.00 -14.31 -9.48
C ASP A 358 -5.94 -14.35 -10.58
N ARG A 359 -5.48 -13.19 -11.07
CA ARG A 359 -4.39 -13.15 -12.05
C ARG A 359 -3.03 -13.46 -11.41
N LEU A 360 -2.80 -13.04 -10.16
CA LEU A 360 -1.61 -13.48 -9.41
C LEU A 360 -1.58 -14.99 -9.22
N VAL A 361 -2.71 -15.58 -8.81
CA VAL A 361 -2.87 -17.04 -8.71
C VAL A 361 -2.60 -17.70 -10.06
N LEU A 362 -3.18 -17.17 -11.14
CA LEU A 362 -2.93 -17.67 -12.49
C LEU A 362 -1.46 -17.57 -12.89
N ALA A 363 -0.78 -16.47 -12.55
CA ALA A 363 0.64 -16.28 -12.82
C ALA A 363 1.52 -17.30 -12.07
N LEU A 364 1.22 -17.60 -10.80
CA LEU A 364 1.94 -18.63 -10.03
C LEU A 364 1.88 -19.98 -10.72
N TYR A 365 0.68 -20.44 -11.08
CA TYR A 365 0.49 -21.74 -11.75
C TYR A 365 0.94 -21.73 -13.21
N GLY A 366 0.79 -20.61 -13.92
CA GLY A 366 1.35 -20.42 -15.25
C GLY A 366 2.87 -20.57 -15.24
N LYS A 367 3.53 -19.97 -14.24
CA LYS A 367 4.98 -20.07 -14.03
C LYS A 367 5.40 -21.51 -13.75
N LEU A 368 4.72 -22.24 -12.85
CA LEU A 368 4.99 -23.66 -12.58
C LEU A 368 4.76 -24.56 -13.80
N ALA A 369 3.69 -24.32 -14.54
CA ALA A 369 3.31 -25.18 -15.66
C ALA A 369 4.18 -24.95 -16.91
N HIS A 370 4.61 -23.70 -17.13
CA HIS A 370 5.11 -23.26 -18.43
C HIS A 370 6.34 -22.38 -18.42
N GLY A 371 6.65 -21.68 -17.32
CA GLY A 371 7.80 -20.78 -17.24
C GLY A 371 9.06 -21.42 -16.64
N MET A 372 9.06 -22.72 -16.35
CA MET A 372 10.23 -23.43 -15.82
C MET A 372 10.19 -24.92 -16.15
N THR A 373 11.33 -25.60 -16.01
CA THR A 373 11.40 -27.06 -16.19
C THR A 373 10.64 -27.81 -15.09
N ARG A 374 9.97 -28.90 -15.48
CA ARG A 374 9.24 -29.76 -14.53
C ARG A 374 10.21 -30.52 -13.63
N GLY A 375 9.96 -30.50 -12.33
CA GLY A 375 10.72 -31.24 -11.32
C GLY A 375 12.10 -30.67 -10.97
N THR A 376 12.70 -29.83 -11.81
CA THR A 376 13.97 -29.14 -11.52
C THR A 376 13.85 -27.62 -11.40
N PHE A 377 12.71 -27.03 -11.80
CA PHE A 377 12.39 -25.61 -11.64
C PHE A 377 13.49 -24.66 -12.14
N ILE A 378 14.08 -24.96 -13.30
CA ILE A 378 15.08 -24.12 -13.96
C ILE A 378 14.35 -23.21 -14.95
N SER A 379 14.65 -21.91 -14.90
CA SER A 379 14.07 -20.89 -15.76
C SER A 379 15.12 -20.30 -16.71
N GLY A 380 14.75 -20.03 -17.97
CA GLY A 380 15.53 -19.16 -18.86
C GLY A 380 15.10 -17.71 -18.72
N GLU A 381 15.54 -16.84 -19.62
CA GLU A 381 14.96 -15.50 -19.78
C GLU A 381 13.59 -15.59 -20.48
N GLY A 382 13.62 -16.03 -21.74
CA GLY A 382 12.45 -16.28 -22.56
C GLY A 382 12.05 -17.74 -22.67
N ASP A 383 10.74 -17.98 -22.77
CA ASP A 383 10.14 -19.31 -22.85
C ASP A 383 9.24 -19.45 -24.09
N THR A 384 9.48 -20.47 -24.92
CA THR A 384 8.54 -20.81 -26.00
C THR A 384 7.28 -21.44 -25.42
N ILE A 385 6.11 -20.89 -25.76
CA ILE A 385 4.81 -21.54 -25.48
C ILE A 385 4.27 -22.24 -26.72
N GLY A 386 4.46 -21.63 -27.89
CA GLY A 386 4.07 -22.20 -29.19
C GLY A 386 4.85 -23.47 -29.55
N VAL A 387 4.30 -24.24 -30.49
CA VAL A 387 4.92 -25.46 -31.00
C VAL A 387 5.95 -25.09 -32.07
N TYR A 388 7.12 -25.74 -32.03
CA TYR A 388 8.11 -25.69 -33.10
C TYR A 388 8.22 -27.04 -33.81
N PRO A 389 8.13 -27.12 -35.15
CA PRO A 389 8.18 -28.40 -35.86
C PRO A 389 9.47 -29.18 -35.60
N GLY A 390 9.34 -30.46 -35.26
CA GLY A 390 10.47 -31.35 -34.99
C GLY A 390 11.02 -31.27 -33.57
N GLU A 391 10.48 -30.40 -32.72
CA GLU A 391 10.86 -30.31 -31.31
C GLU A 391 9.77 -30.86 -30.40
N TYR A 392 10.15 -31.81 -29.56
CA TYR A 392 9.23 -32.42 -28.59
C TYR A 392 9.10 -31.60 -27.30
N TYR A 393 10.17 -30.91 -26.92
CA TYR A 393 10.22 -30.10 -25.71
C TYR A 393 10.23 -28.61 -26.07
N ARG A 394 9.69 -27.81 -25.15
CA ARG A 394 9.84 -26.35 -25.19
C ARG A 394 11.28 -25.96 -24.94
N THR A 395 11.65 -24.78 -25.42
CA THR A 395 12.99 -24.24 -25.27
C THR A 395 13.00 -22.97 -24.44
N PHE A 396 14.13 -22.79 -23.76
CA PHE A 396 14.44 -21.67 -22.90
C PHE A 396 15.59 -20.87 -23.52
N TYR A 397 15.59 -19.56 -23.34
CA TYR A 397 16.75 -18.74 -23.67
C TYR A 397 17.70 -18.63 -22.47
N LEU A 398 18.93 -19.12 -22.63
CA LEU A 398 20.06 -18.97 -21.68
C LEU A 398 19.75 -19.25 -20.18
N PRO A 399 19.19 -20.43 -19.81
CA PRO A 399 19.01 -20.80 -18.40
C PRO A 399 20.35 -21.10 -17.70
N PRO A 400 20.44 -20.96 -16.35
CA PRO A 400 19.41 -20.46 -15.43
C PRO A 400 19.35 -18.91 -15.38
N CYS A 401 18.20 -18.32 -15.07
CA CYS A 401 18.05 -16.85 -14.99
C CYS A 401 17.55 -16.39 -13.60
N SER A 402 18.28 -15.49 -12.95
CA SER A 402 18.00 -15.04 -11.59
C SER A 402 16.70 -14.24 -11.46
N ALA A 403 16.41 -13.32 -12.38
CA ALA A 403 15.18 -12.54 -12.34
C ALA A 403 13.93 -13.38 -12.65
N ASN A 404 14.00 -14.31 -13.60
CA ASN A 404 12.87 -15.21 -13.85
C ASN A 404 12.62 -16.16 -12.66
N ASN A 405 13.67 -16.54 -11.93
CA ASN A 405 13.52 -17.25 -10.66
C ASN A 405 12.88 -16.37 -9.58
N ALA A 406 13.29 -15.10 -9.50
CA ALA A 406 12.75 -14.12 -8.57
C ALA A 406 11.26 -13.84 -8.81
N LEU A 407 10.77 -13.91 -10.06
CA LEU A 407 9.35 -13.75 -10.38
C LEU A 407 8.45 -14.69 -9.57
N PHE A 408 8.76 -15.99 -9.55
CA PHE A 408 7.94 -16.96 -8.82
C PHE A 408 7.92 -16.67 -7.32
N LEU A 409 9.09 -16.37 -6.76
CA LEU A 409 9.26 -16.01 -5.35
C LEU A 409 8.49 -14.73 -5.01
N GLN A 410 8.55 -13.71 -5.88
CA GLN A 410 7.77 -12.49 -5.71
C GLN A 410 6.26 -12.76 -5.78
N ILE A 411 5.77 -13.54 -6.75
CA ILE A 411 4.34 -13.87 -6.83
C ILE A 411 3.89 -14.54 -5.53
N LEU A 412 4.63 -15.54 -5.05
CA LEU A 412 4.32 -16.22 -3.79
C LEU A 412 4.33 -15.25 -2.60
N ARG A 413 5.34 -14.36 -2.50
CA ARG A 413 5.37 -13.30 -1.49
C ARG A 413 4.13 -12.42 -1.58
N LEU A 414 3.85 -11.81 -2.73
CA LEU A 414 2.73 -10.88 -2.92
C LEU A 414 1.35 -11.50 -2.65
N MET A 415 1.20 -12.82 -2.86
CA MET A 415 -0.02 -13.54 -2.51
C MET A 415 -0.23 -13.67 -1.00
N LEU A 416 0.86 -13.77 -0.25
CA LEU A 416 0.87 -14.01 1.18
C LEU A 416 0.96 -12.70 1.97
N ILE A 417 1.82 -11.78 1.56
CA ILE A 417 2.07 -10.50 2.22
C ILE A 417 2.39 -9.47 1.15
N ARG A 418 1.84 -8.26 1.28
CA ARG A 418 2.33 -7.08 0.55
C ARG A 418 2.24 -5.84 1.42
N GLU A 419 2.97 -4.81 1.03
CA GLU A 419 3.03 -3.51 1.66
C GLU A 419 2.70 -2.44 0.63
N SER A 420 2.08 -1.33 1.05
CA SER A 420 1.99 -0.13 0.22
C SER A 420 2.75 1.03 0.85
N VAL A 421 2.98 2.06 0.05
CA VAL A 421 3.64 3.30 0.44
C VAL A 421 2.73 4.49 0.15
N ASP A 422 2.92 5.59 0.86
CA ASP A 422 2.27 6.87 0.58
C ASP A 422 2.85 7.56 -0.67
N GLU A 423 2.39 8.78 -0.95
CA GLU A 423 2.85 9.56 -2.11
C GLU A 423 4.36 9.88 -2.10
N ASN A 424 4.97 9.91 -0.91
CA ASN A 424 6.40 10.18 -0.70
C ASN A 424 7.24 8.89 -0.70
N GLY A 425 6.60 7.72 -0.81
CA GLY A 425 7.30 6.43 -0.76
C GLY A 425 7.55 5.92 0.66
N ILE A 426 6.90 6.51 1.67
CA ILE A 426 6.97 6.04 3.05
C ILE A 426 6.02 4.85 3.24
N PRO A 427 6.47 3.72 3.81
CA PRO A 427 5.61 2.58 4.12
C PRO A 427 4.37 2.98 4.92
N GLU A 428 3.19 2.52 4.47
CA GLU A 428 1.90 2.94 5.01
C GLU A 428 1.03 1.76 5.47
N ASN A 429 0.74 0.80 4.58
CA ASN A 429 -0.22 -0.28 4.86
C ASN A 429 0.40 -1.67 4.72
N LEU A 430 -0.14 -2.63 5.49
CA LEU A 430 0.24 -4.05 5.47
C LEU A 430 -0.97 -4.92 5.11
N TYR A 431 -0.78 -5.82 4.14
CA TYR A 431 -1.84 -6.67 3.61
C TYR A 431 -1.43 -8.14 3.72
N LEU A 432 -2.27 -8.96 4.36
CA LEU A 432 -2.02 -10.37 4.65
C LEU A 432 -2.99 -11.27 3.87
N ALA A 433 -2.45 -12.31 3.22
CA ALA A 433 -3.14 -13.37 2.48
C ALA A 433 -4.04 -12.92 1.31
N TYR A 434 -3.82 -11.72 0.78
CA TYR A 434 -4.68 -11.05 -0.22
C TYR A 434 -4.94 -11.82 -1.50
N ALA A 435 -3.99 -12.66 -1.94
CA ALA A 435 -4.15 -13.44 -3.16
C ALA A 435 -3.85 -14.93 -2.99
N THR A 436 -4.09 -15.48 -1.78
CA THR A 436 -4.04 -16.93 -1.58
C THR A 436 -5.02 -17.66 -2.50
N PRO A 437 -4.65 -18.77 -3.16
CA PRO A 437 -5.59 -19.58 -3.93
C PRO A 437 -6.67 -20.12 -3.00
N ARG A 438 -7.94 -20.07 -3.44
CA ARG A 438 -9.06 -20.54 -2.61
C ARG A 438 -8.90 -21.99 -2.14
N GLY A 439 -8.30 -22.82 -2.98
CA GLY A 439 -7.99 -24.22 -2.68
C GLY A 439 -7.01 -24.42 -1.51
N TRP A 440 -6.23 -23.42 -1.11
CA TRP A 440 -5.33 -23.51 0.06
C TRP A 440 -6.08 -23.43 1.39
N LEU A 441 -7.34 -23.01 1.38
CA LEU A 441 -8.19 -22.95 2.56
C LEU A 441 -9.34 -23.98 2.51
N GLU A 442 -9.23 -25.03 1.68
CA GLU A 442 -10.08 -26.22 1.84
C GLU A 442 -9.91 -26.81 3.26
N ASP A 443 -10.95 -27.49 3.74
CA ASP A 443 -10.98 -28.05 5.10
C ASP A 443 -9.73 -28.90 5.41
N GLY A 444 -9.16 -28.69 6.59
CA GLY A 444 -7.96 -29.38 7.07
C GLY A 444 -6.63 -28.89 6.50
N LYS A 445 -6.64 -27.88 5.61
CA LYS A 445 -5.41 -27.25 5.11
C LYS A 445 -4.95 -26.10 5.99
N GLU A 446 -3.66 -25.80 5.90
CA GLU A 446 -3.01 -24.75 6.67
C GLU A 446 -2.04 -23.94 5.81
N ILE A 447 -2.01 -22.64 6.06
CA ILE A 447 -0.95 -21.72 5.61
C ILE A 447 -0.21 -21.23 6.86
N GLU A 448 1.11 -21.25 6.84
CA GLU A 448 1.96 -20.76 7.91
C GLU A 448 3.08 -19.89 7.35
N ILE A 449 3.27 -18.72 7.98
CA ILE A 449 4.36 -17.78 7.74
C ILE A 449 5.02 -17.46 9.07
N GLN A 450 6.34 -17.58 9.16
CA GLN A 450 7.10 -17.16 10.35
C GLN A 450 8.20 -16.18 9.99
N ASN A 451 8.23 -15.06 10.72
CA ASN A 451 9.26 -14.03 10.67
C ASN A 451 9.54 -13.50 9.27
N MET A 452 8.52 -13.33 8.43
CA MET A 452 8.70 -12.78 7.10
C MET A 452 8.98 -11.28 7.19
N PRO A 453 10.12 -10.78 6.66
CA PRO A 453 10.43 -9.36 6.69
C PRO A 453 9.37 -8.51 6.01
N THR A 454 9.02 -7.40 6.65
CA THR A 454 8.20 -6.31 6.08
C THR A 454 8.83 -4.96 6.37
N PHE A 455 8.30 -3.90 5.76
CA PHE A 455 8.71 -2.53 6.09
C PHE A 455 8.40 -2.10 7.53
N PHE A 456 7.58 -2.87 8.25
CA PHE A 456 7.17 -2.59 9.63
C PHE A 456 7.83 -3.49 10.67
N GLY A 457 8.68 -4.43 10.23
CA GLY A 457 9.23 -5.50 11.04
C GLY A 457 8.78 -6.89 10.58
N PRO A 458 9.30 -7.97 11.18
CA PRO A 458 8.92 -9.33 10.80
C PRO A 458 7.48 -9.64 11.22
N VAL A 459 6.68 -10.18 10.30
CA VAL A 459 5.31 -10.65 10.57
C VAL A 459 5.26 -12.18 10.58
N SER A 460 4.40 -12.74 11.43
CA SER A 460 4.09 -14.17 11.42
C SER A 460 2.57 -14.36 11.44
N TYR A 461 2.06 -15.35 10.72
CA TYR A 461 0.67 -15.75 10.83
C TYR A 461 0.42 -17.21 10.44
N THR A 462 -0.67 -17.78 10.96
CA THR A 462 -1.23 -19.05 10.51
C THR A 462 -2.67 -18.87 10.09
N LEU A 463 -3.11 -19.65 9.11
CA LEU A 463 -4.52 -19.80 8.71
C LEU A 463 -4.83 -21.29 8.66
N THR A 464 -5.58 -21.80 9.63
CA THR A 464 -5.95 -23.21 9.73
C THR A 464 -7.43 -23.38 9.41
N SER A 465 -7.72 -24.19 8.38
CA SER A 465 -9.08 -24.34 7.86
C SER A 465 -9.88 -25.44 8.55
N HIS A 466 -11.06 -25.07 9.04
CA HIS A 466 -12.05 -25.96 9.66
C HIS A 466 -13.42 -25.76 9.01
N LEU A 467 -13.46 -25.65 7.68
CA LEU A 467 -14.69 -25.33 6.94
C LEU A 467 -15.78 -26.40 7.01
N ASN A 468 -15.47 -27.65 7.36
CA ASN A 468 -16.48 -28.65 7.71
C ASN A 468 -17.23 -28.28 9.01
N GLU A 469 -16.60 -27.46 9.86
CA GLU A 469 -17.20 -26.86 11.06
C GLU A 469 -17.57 -25.38 10.84
N ASN A 470 -17.46 -24.89 9.60
CA ASN A 470 -17.74 -23.52 9.16
C ASN A 470 -16.89 -22.42 9.83
N TYR A 471 -15.60 -22.65 10.08
CA TYR A 471 -14.72 -21.57 10.53
C TYR A 471 -13.27 -21.70 10.03
N ILE A 472 -12.55 -20.58 10.10
CA ILE A 472 -11.09 -20.51 10.00
C ILE A 472 -10.55 -20.02 11.34
N ASP A 473 -9.55 -20.69 11.88
CA ASP A 473 -8.75 -20.17 13.00
C ASP A 473 -7.47 -19.54 12.41
N ALA A 474 -7.14 -18.33 12.85
CA ALA A 474 -5.97 -17.60 12.42
C ALA A 474 -5.21 -17.04 13.61
N SER A 475 -3.89 -17.22 13.63
CA SER A 475 -3.00 -16.49 14.55
C SER A 475 -2.22 -15.46 13.76
N VAL A 476 -2.11 -14.22 14.26
CA VAL A 476 -1.33 -13.15 13.62
C VAL A 476 -0.48 -12.45 14.67
N THR A 477 0.83 -12.41 14.45
CA THR A 477 1.76 -11.58 15.22
C THR A 477 2.01 -10.30 14.44
N ILE A 478 1.44 -9.19 14.92
CA ILE A 478 1.56 -7.87 14.29
C ILE A 478 3.00 -7.36 14.48
N PRO A 479 3.69 -6.93 13.41
CA PRO A 479 5.03 -6.36 13.54
C PRO A 479 4.97 -5.01 14.28
N ASP A 480 5.97 -4.73 15.09
CA ASP A 480 6.00 -3.58 16.02
C ASP A 480 7.22 -2.67 15.87
N ARG A 481 8.09 -2.91 14.87
CA ARG A 481 9.31 -2.11 14.66
C ARG A 481 8.99 -0.70 14.18
N ASP A 482 8.02 -0.57 13.27
CA ASP A 482 7.57 0.73 12.76
C ASP A 482 6.04 0.85 12.78
N PRO A 483 5.49 2.08 12.87
CA PRO A 483 4.05 2.31 12.80
C PRO A 483 3.44 1.82 11.49
N ILE A 484 2.22 1.29 11.58
CA ILE A 484 1.40 0.84 10.44
C ILE A 484 0.13 1.67 10.44
N SER A 485 -0.21 2.32 9.32
CA SER A 485 -1.45 3.08 9.19
C SER A 485 -2.65 2.15 9.15
N ASN A 486 -2.62 1.17 8.26
CA ASN A 486 -3.67 0.16 8.16
C ASN A 486 -3.09 -1.25 7.99
N ILE A 487 -3.76 -2.23 8.60
CA ILE A 487 -3.44 -3.64 8.41
C ILE A 487 -4.70 -4.45 8.11
N TYR A 488 -4.63 -5.28 7.08
CA TYR A 488 -5.75 -6.06 6.61
C TYR A 488 -5.40 -7.52 6.41
N LEU A 489 -6.30 -8.41 6.79
CA LEU A 489 -6.22 -9.86 6.54
C LEU A 489 -7.36 -10.27 5.60
N LYS A 490 -7.04 -10.84 4.43
CA LYS A 490 -8.06 -11.38 3.50
C LYS A 490 -8.05 -12.89 3.54
N VAL A 491 -9.21 -13.51 3.73
CA VAL A 491 -9.34 -14.97 3.92
C VAL A 491 -10.21 -15.56 2.83
N ARG A 492 -9.56 -15.93 1.72
CA ARG A 492 -10.21 -16.37 0.47
C ARG A 492 -10.56 -17.86 0.53
N VAL A 493 -11.65 -18.22 1.19
CA VAL A 493 -12.10 -19.62 1.30
C VAL A 493 -12.66 -20.14 -0.04
N PRO A 494 -12.86 -21.46 -0.24
CA PRO A 494 -13.64 -21.98 -1.36
C PRO A 494 -14.98 -21.25 -1.54
N VAL A 495 -15.48 -21.19 -2.77
CA VAL A 495 -16.76 -20.53 -3.07
C VAL A 495 -17.92 -21.22 -2.34
N GLY A 496 -18.96 -20.46 -1.98
CA GLY A 496 -20.13 -20.96 -1.25
C GLY A 496 -20.10 -20.74 0.26
N TYR A 497 -19.08 -20.03 0.75
CA TYR A 497 -18.96 -19.59 2.14
C TYR A 497 -19.03 -18.06 2.21
N THR A 498 -19.70 -17.54 3.24
CA THR A 498 -19.73 -16.10 3.53
C THR A 498 -19.41 -15.88 4.99
N ILE A 499 -18.59 -14.87 5.30
CA ILE A 499 -18.25 -14.53 6.69
C ILE A 499 -19.55 -14.17 7.42
N LYS A 500 -19.81 -14.85 8.53
CA LYS A 500 -20.96 -14.65 9.42
C LYS A 500 -20.60 -13.74 10.59
N ASN A 501 -19.44 -13.95 11.21
CA ASN A 501 -18.91 -13.10 12.27
C ASN A 501 -17.42 -13.39 12.48
N VAL A 502 -16.73 -12.43 13.09
CA VAL A 502 -15.32 -12.54 13.47
C VAL A 502 -15.18 -12.29 14.97
N THR A 503 -14.29 -13.03 15.62
CA THR A 503 -13.82 -12.70 16.97
C THR A 503 -12.31 -12.56 16.99
N ILE A 504 -11.80 -11.58 17.74
CA ILE A 504 -10.37 -11.40 18.02
C ILE A 504 -10.14 -11.57 19.52
N ASN A 505 -9.27 -12.50 19.91
CA ASN A 505 -9.00 -12.88 21.29
C ASN A 505 -10.28 -13.21 22.08
N GLY A 506 -11.24 -13.87 21.40
CA GLY A 506 -12.54 -14.26 21.95
C GLY A 506 -13.59 -13.15 22.04
N LEU A 507 -13.25 -11.90 21.68
CA LEU A 507 -14.17 -10.77 21.68
C LEU A 507 -14.76 -10.54 20.27
N PRO A 508 -16.05 -10.17 20.15
CA PRO A 508 -16.63 -9.81 18.85
C PRO A 508 -15.86 -8.71 18.13
N TRP A 509 -15.71 -8.86 16.83
CA TRP A 509 -15.03 -7.90 15.96
C TRP A 509 -15.92 -7.56 14.77
N ASN A 510 -16.26 -6.27 14.63
CA ASN A 510 -17.21 -5.81 13.60
C ASN A 510 -16.52 -5.14 12.39
N ASN A 511 -15.22 -4.85 12.49
CA ASN A 511 -14.46 -4.23 11.40
C ASN A 511 -13.97 -5.31 10.43
N TYR A 512 -14.90 -5.84 9.65
CA TYR A 512 -14.64 -6.74 8.54
C TYR A 512 -15.60 -6.43 7.38
N ASN A 513 -15.32 -6.97 6.20
CA ASN A 513 -16.17 -6.91 5.03
C ASN A 513 -16.38 -8.34 4.51
N ALA A 514 -17.57 -8.87 4.72
CA ALA A 514 -17.91 -10.25 4.33
C ALA A 514 -17.89 -10.47 2.80
N GLU A 515 -18.24 -9.47 1.99
CA GLU A 515 -18.25 -9.57 0.53
C GLU A 515 -16.83 -9.61 -0.05
N LYS A 516 -15.94 -8.77 0.48
CA LYS A 516 -14.52 -8.71 0.08
C LYS A 516 -13.64 -9.75 0.79
N GLU A 517 -14.20 -10.47 1.76
CA GLU A 517 -13.51 -11.44 2.61
C GLU A 517 -12.33 -10.83 3.41
N ILE A 518 -12.45 -9.54 3.79
CA ILE A 518 -11.38 -8.77 4.46
C ILE A 518 -11.74 -8.54 5.94
N ILE A 519 -10.78 -8.78 6.83
CA ILE A 519 -10.81 -8.40 8.23
C ILE A 519 -9.84 -7.25 8.41
N ASP A 520 -10.34 -6.12 8.90
CA ASP A 520 -9.53 -4.95 9.23
C ASP A 520 -8.94 -5.15 10.64
N LEU A 521 -7.62 -5.16 10.73
CA LEU A 521 -6.86 -5.34 11.97
C LEU A 521 -6.24 -4.01 12.45
N THR A 522 -6.61 -2.89 11.84
CA THR A 522 -6.02 -1.58 12.10
C THR A 522 -6.12 -1.20 13.57
N GLY A 523 -5.03 -0.68 14.12
CA GLY A 523 -4.89 -0.33 15.54
C GLY A 523 -4.69 -1.52 16.49
N LYS A 524 -4.62 -2.77 15.99
CA LYS A 524 -4.22 -3.94 16.79
C LYS A 524 -2.71 -4.08 16.86
N THR A 525 -2.23 -4.69 17.95
CA THR A 525 -0.81 -4.94 18.22
C THR A 525 -0.63 -6.31 18.89
N GLY A 526 0.61 -6.82 18.87
CA GLY A 526 0.95 -8.10 19.49
C GLY A 526 0.35 -9.31 18.79
N GLU A 527 0.11 -10.38 19.55
CA GLU A 527 -0.45 -11.63 19.05
C GLU A 527 -1.99 -11.59 19.07
N LEU A 528 -2.60 -11.93 17.93
CA LEU A 528 -4.04 -11.95 17.73
C LEU A 528 -4.49 -13.37 17.41
N ASN A 529 -5.42 -13.89 18.20
CA ASN A 529 -6.16 -15.12 17.88
C ASN A 529 -7.49 -14.72 17.24
N ILE A 530 -7.60 -14.92 15.94
CA ILE A 530 -8.75 -14.52 15.14
C ILE A 530 -9.53 -15.78 14.75
N LYS A 531 -10.82 -15.80 15.07
CA LYS A 531 -11.73 -16.86 14.62
C LYS A 531 -12.76 -16.25 13.66
N ILE A 532 -12.82 -16.78 12.44
CA ILE A 532 -13.69 -16.29 11.38
C ILE A 532 -14.73 -17.37 11.13
N ASN A 533 -15.96 -17.12 11.56
CA ASN A 533 -17.07 -18.05 11.40
C ASN A 533 -17.79 -17.75 10.08
N TYR A 534 -18.16 -18.80 9.36
CA TYR A 534 -18.84 -18.74 8.08
C TYR A 534 -20.25 -19.32 8.18
N ARG A 535 -21.05 -19.04 7.15
CA ARG A 535 -22.27 -19.76 6.81
C ARG A 535 -22.10 -20.43 5.45
N THR A 536 -22.76 -21.57 5.28
CA THR A 536 -22.82 -22.35 4.02
C THR A 536 -24.23 -22.29 3.44
N GLY A 537 -24.35 -22.18 2.11
CA GLY A 537 -25.63 -22.27 1.40
C GLY A 537 -25.98 -21.07 0.51
N GLU A 538 -27.14 -21.15 -0.16
CA GLU A 538 -27.66 -20.09 -1.05
C GLU A 538 -27.86 -18.76 -0.31
N PRO A 539 -27.82 -17.62 -1.03
CA PRO A 539 -28.11 -16.31 -0.46
C PRO A 539 -29.41 -16.35 0.33
N VAL A 540 -29.43 -15.71 1.50
CA VAL A 540 -30.65 -15.54 2.29
C VAL A 540 -31.72 -14.91 1.39
N SER A 541 -32.97 -15.37 1.47
CA SER A 541 -34.02 -14.84 0.59
C SER A 541 -34.15 -13.32 0.74
N ASP A 542 -34.57 -12.61 -0.31
CA ASP A 542 -34.73 -11.15 -0.27
C ASP A 542 -35.53 -10.67 0.97
N SER A 543 -36.57 -11.41 1.35
CA SER A 543 -37.37 -11.10 2.54
C SER A 543 -36.64 -11.33 3.87
N GLU A 544 -35.83 -12.39 3.96
CA GLU A 544 -35.03 -12.66 5.16
C GLU A 544 -33.86 -11.68 5.27
N ALA A 545 -33.27 -11.30 4.13
CA ALA A 545 -32.26 -10.26 4.04
C ALA A 545 -32.76 -8.92 4.57
N VAL A 546 -33.92 -8.47 4.06
CA VAL A 546 -34.58 -7.23 4.53
C VAL A 546 -34.88 -7.29 6.02
N LYS A 547 -35.37 -8.43 6.53
CA LYS A 547 -35.66 -8.61 7.95
C LYS A 547 -34.37 -8.51 8.80
N ALA A 548 -33.32 -9.22 8.40
CA ALA A 548 -32.05 -9.22 9.12
C ALA A 548 -31.40 -7.83 9.14
N ASP A 549 -31.37 -7.13 8.00
CA ASP A 549 -30.81 -5.78 7.92
C ASP A 549 -31.66 -4.75 8.68
N LYS A 550 -32.98 -4.92 8.72
CA LYS A 550 -33.86 -4.13 9.58
C LYS A 550 -33.57 -4.33 11.06
N GLU A 551 -33.30 -5.55 11.48
CA GLU A 551 -32.90 -5.84 12.87
C GLU A 551 -31.52 -5.25 13.16
N GLY A 552 -30.58 -5.34 12.21
CA GLY A 552 -29.21 -4.80 12.30
C GLY A 552 -29.10 -3.28 12.26
N LEU A 553 -30.07 -2.56 11.68
CA LEU A 553 -30.11 -1.10 11.67
C LEU A 553 -30.40 -0.55 13.08
N THR A 554 -29.38 -0.28 13.89
CA THR A 554 -29.53 0.18 15.28
C THR A 554 -29.26 1.68 15.43
N GLU A 555 -29.70 2.27 16.54
CA GLU A 555 -29.43 3.67 16.87
C GLU A 555 -27.93 3.97 16.95
N GLU A 556 -27.15 3.01 17.44
CA GLU A 556 -25.68 3.11 17.53
C GLU A 556 -25.02 3.31 16.16
N LEU A 557 -25.56 2.71 15.09
CA LEU A 557 -25.03 2.87 13.74
C LEU A 557 -25.28 4.27 13.16
N ILE A 558 -26.34 4.94 13.61
CA ILE A 558 -26.82 6.18 12.98
C ILE A 558 -26.54 7.44 13.80
N LYS A 559 -26.24 7.33 15.09
CA LYS A 559 -26.09 8.49 15.99
C LYS A 559 -24.90 9.40 15.66
N GLY A 560 -23.93 8.96 14.86
CA GLY A 560 -22.72 9.75 14.58
C GLY A 560 -21.91 10.02 15.86
N ASN A 561 -21.49 11.27 16.06
CA ASN A 561 -20.75 11.69 17.27
C ASN A 561 -21.66 11.97 18.48
N ASN A 562 -22.98 11.87 18.32
CA ASN A 562 -23.93 12.16 19.38
C ASN A 562 -23.93 11.05 20.45
N THR A 563 -24.32 11.39 21.68
CA THR A 563 -24.41 10.41 22.77
C THR A 563 -25.48 9.35 22.49
N ASP A 564 -26.63 9.81 22.01
CA ASP A 564 -27.84 9.04 21.70
C ASP A 564 -28.75 9.89 20.78
N LEU A 565 -29.87 9.32 20.34
CA LEU A 565 -30.82 10.00 19.44
C LEU A 565 -31.75 10.99 20.16
N ASP A 566 -31.76 11.04 21.49
CA ASP A 566 -32.54 12.00 22.27
C ASP A 566 -31.78 13.32 22.55
N ASN A 567 -30.48 13.35 22.25
CA ASN A 567 -29.57 14.45 22.53
C ASN A 567 -28.71 14.82 21.32
N VAL A 568 -29.34 14.96 20.15
CA VAL A 568 -28.61 15.25 18.91
C VAL A 568 -28.23 16.73 18.82
N THR A 569 -26.92 16.99 18.70
CA THR A 569 -26.34 18.33 18.54
C THR A 569 -25.41 18.45 17.32
N GLU A 570 -25.03 17.31 16.73
CA GLU A 570 -24.17 17.18 15.55
C GLU A 570 -24.85 16.31 14.48
N ASP A 571 -24.30 16.29 13.26
CA ASP A 571 -24.82 15.50 12.14
C ASP A 571 -24.91 14.00 12.47
N LEU A 572 -25.93 13.34 11.91
CA LEU A 572 -26.14 11.90 12.00
C LEU A 572 -25.42 11.15 10.87
N ASN A 573 -25.13 9.87 11.11
CA ASN A 573 -24.54 8.98 10.11
C ASN A 573 -25.62 8.10 9.45
N LEU A 574 -26.32 8.63 8.46
CA LEU A 574 -27.40 7.89 7.78
C LEU A 574 -26.84 6.89 6.74
N ILE A 575 -26.52 5.68 7.19
CA ILE A 575 -25.96 4.62 6.36
C ILE A 575 -26.93 4.15 5.25
N THR A 576 -26.39 3.85 4.07
CA THR A 576 -27.16 3.38 2.89
C THR A 576 -27.17 1.86 2.73
N SER A 577 -26.47 1.13 3.60
CA SER A 577 -26.44 -0.33 3.71
C SER A 577 -25.92 -0.74 5.09
N ILE A 578 -26.32 -1.91 5.60
CA ILE A 578 -25.78 -2.43 6.87
C ILE A 578 -24.38 -3.01 6.64
N PRO A 579 -23.35 -2.54 7.38
CA PRO A 579 -22.04 -3.19 7.36
C PRO A 579 -22.16 -4.67 7.76
N ASN A 580 -21.67 -5.57 6.92
CA ASN A 580 -21.81 -7.03 7.08
C ASN A 580 -23.26 -7.53 7.19
N GLY A 581 -24.21 -6.74 6.69
CA GLY A 581 -25.60 -7.17 6.53
C GLY A 581 -25.78 -8.09 5.34
N GLU A 582 -27.04 -8.39 5.04
CA GLU A 582 -27.49 -9.23 3.93
C GLU A 582 -27.52 -8.48 2.60
N GLY A 583 -26.93 -7.28 2.55
CA GLY A 583 -26.72 -6.47 1.35
C GLY A 583 -27.98 -5.77 0.86
N CYS A 584 -28.83 -5.29 1.76
CA CYS A 584 -29.98 -4.45 1.43
C CYS A 584 -29.55 -2.98 1.20
N ILE A 585 -30.30 -2.28 0.35
CA ILE A 585 -30.17 -0.83 0.14
C ILE A 585 -31.10 -0.11 1.12
N ILE A 586 -30.61 0.92 1.79
CA ILE A 586 -31.35 1.76 2.74
C ILE A 586 -31.49 3.17 2.15
N ASN A 587 -32.73 3.63 2.01
CA ASN A 587 -33.06 5.00 1.64
C ASN A 587 -33.73 5.71 2.81
N TRP A 588 -33.33 6.94 3.08
CA TRP A 588 -33.83 7.72 4.21
C TRP A 588 -34.81 8.80 3.77
N THR A 589 -35.83 9.02 4.59
CA THR A 589 -36.74 10.17 4.49
C THR A 589 -36.90 10.79 5.87
N SER A 590 -37.12 12.10 5.91
CA SER A 590 -37.30 12.85 7.15
C SER A 590 -38.70 13.45 7.21
N SER A 591 -39.31 13.39 8.39
CA SER A 591 -40.56 14.13 8.66
C SER A 591 -40.37 15.65 8.68
N ASN A 592 -39.14 16.14 8.83
CA ASN A 592 -38.78 17.56 8.75
C ASN A 592 -37.35 17.74 8.20
N GLU A 593 -37.24 17.90 6.88
CA GLU A 593 -35.95 18.08 6.18
C GLU A 593 -35.25 19.41 6.50
N GLU A 594 -35.95 20.41 7.08
CA GLU A 594 -35.32 21.66 7.52
C GLU A 594 -34.47 21.44 8.78
N VAL A 595 -34.82 20.44 9.61
CA VAL A 595 -34.14 20.10 10.87
C VAL A 595 -33.17 18.95 10.69
N ILE A 596 -33.56 17.87 10.01
CA ILE A 596 -32.66 16.77 9.62
C ILE A 596 -32.88 16.44 8.16
N ALA A 597 -31.87 16.70 7.32
CA ALA A 597 -31.91 16.37 5.91
C ALA A 597 -31.74 14.84 5.67
N SER A 598 -32.12 14.35 4.49
CA SER A 598 -32.03 12.91 4.15
C SER A 598 -30.60 12.37 4.06
N ASP A 599 -29.59 13.25 4.05
CA ASP A 599 -28.16 12.91 4.12
C ASP A 599 -27.60 12.88 5.55
N GLY A 600 -28.44 13.17 6.56
CA GLY A 600 -28.06 13.14 7.98
C GLY A 600 -27.64 14.49 8.57
N ARG A 601 -27.61 15.56 7.78
CA ARG A 601 -27.24 16.90 8.25
C ARG A 601 -28.28 17.48 9.20
N VAL A 602 -27.84 18.02 10.34
CA VAL A 602 -28.69 18.54 11.41
C VAL A 602 -28.64 20.06 11.48
N THR A 603 -29.78 20.72 11.39
CA THR A 603 -29.97 22.16 11.64
C THR A 603 -30.60 22.34 13.02
N ARG A 604 -29.93 23.09 13.90
CA ARG A 604 -30.43 23.38 15.25
C ARG A 604 -31.09 24.74 15.32
N HIS A 605 -32.37 24.79 15.69
CA HIS A 605 -33.10 26.03 15.94
C HIS A 605 -33.00 26.48 17.40
N ALA A 606 -33.32 27.75 17.65
CA ALA A 606 -33.23 28.36 18.99
C ALA A 606 -34.53 28.26 19.81
N GLU A 607 -35.58 27.67 19.23
CA GLU A 607 -36.94 27.61 19.78
C GLU A 607 -37.31 26.19 20.21
N GLY A 608 -36.70 25.72 21.30
CA GLY A 608 -37.01 24.41 21.87
C GLY A 608 -36.40 23.24 21.10
N ASP A 609 -36.44 22.07 21.74
CA ASP A 609 -35.98 20.82 21.12
C ASP A 609 -36.98 20.39 20.05
N GLU A 610 -36.48 19.91 18.92
CA GLU A 610 -37.31 19.47 17.80
C GLU A 610 -37.24 17.96 17.64
N VAL A 611 -38.41 17.32 17.57
CA VAL A 611 -38.53 15.88 17.39
C VAL A 611 -38.79 15.57 15.93
N VAL A 612 -37.89 14.82 15.31
CA VAL A 612 -37.94 14.40 13.91
C VAL A 612 -38.02 12.87 13.86
N THR A 613 -39.02 12.34 13.16
CA THR A 613 -39.05 10.94 12.76
C THR A 613 -38.29 10.76 11.45
N LEU A 614 -37.27 9.93 11.46
CA LEU A 614 -36.56 9.44 10.28
C LEU A 614 -37.09 8.05 9.90
N THR A 615 -37.40 7.86 8.62
CA THR A 615 -37.87 6.57 8.10
C THR A 615 -36.83 6.00 7.13
N ALA A 616 -36.23 4.88 7.52
CA ALA A 616 -35.36 4.06 6.69
C ALA A 616 -36.20 3.05 5.90
N THR A 617 -36.11 3.09 4.58
CA THR A 617 -36.71 2.10 3.67
C THR A 617 -35.63 1.13 3.21
N ILE A 618 -35.75 -0.14 3.61
CA ILE A 618 -34.76 -1.20 3.43
C ILE A 618 -35.25 -2.13 2.32
N THR A 619 -34.44 -2.34 1.29
CA THR A 619 -34.85 -3.03 0.05
C THR A 619 -33.81 -4.04 -0.43
N LYS A 620 -34.30 -5.20 -0.91
CA LYS A 620 -33.51 -6.23 -1.59
C LYS A 620 -34.39 -6.86 -2.67
N GLY A 621 -33.98 -6.77 -3.93
CA GLY A 621 -34.78 -7.26 -5.07
C GLY A 621 -36.21 -6.72 -5.04
N SER A 622 -37.20 -7.59 -4.85
CA SER A 622 -38.62 -7.19 -4.72
C SER A 622 -39.12 -7.02 -3.28
N ALA A 623 -38.33 -7.40 -2.28
CA ALA A 623 -38.69 -7.25 -0.87
C ALA A 623 -38.35 -5.85 -0.36
N SER A 624 -39.22 -5.30 0.50
CA SER A 624 -39.03 -4.01 1.14
C SER A 624 -39.68 -4.01 2.52
N ASP A 625 -39.06 -3.32 3.48
CA ASP A 625 -39.62 -3.02 4.79
C ASP A 625 -39.10 -1.65 5.27
N THR A 626 -39.75 -1.06 6.28
CA THR A 626 -39.36 0.25 6.84
C THR A 626 -39.03 0.16 8.32
N LYS A 627 -38.10 1.01 8.79
CA LYS A 627 -37.79 1.20 10.21
C LYS A 627 -37.79 2.69 10.54
N GLU A 628 -38.44 3.05 11.63
CA GLU A 628 -38.53 4.44 12.09
C GLU A 628 -37.58 4.67 13.27
N PHE A 629 -36.96 5.85 13.29
CA PHE A 629 -36.16 6.37 14.39
C PHE A 629 -36.73 7.71 14.81
N ILE A 630 -36.96 7.87 16.11
CA ILE A 630 -37.38 9.15 16.69
C ILE A 630 -36.11 9.84 17.16
N VAL A 631 -35.84 11.02 16.62
CA VAL A 631 -34.64 11.81 16.93
C VAL A 631 -35.08 13.11 17.57
N THR A 632 -34.48 13.46 18.71
CA THR A 632 -34.66 14.77 19.36
C THR A 632 -33.41 15.61 19.13
N VAL A 633 -33.53 16.60 18.26
CA VAL A 633 -32.50 17.61 18.02
C VAL A 633 -32.58 18.65 19.13
N LYS A 634 -31.49 18.80 19.88
CA LYS A 634 -31.43 19.78 20.97
C LYS A 634 -31.37 21.19 20.41
N GLN A 635 -32.16 22.07 21.02
CA GLN A 635 -32.12 23.49 20.71
C GLN A 635 -30.68 24.03 20.75
N ARG A 636 -30.39 25.00 19.90
CA ARG A 636 -29.13 25.74 19.95
C ARG A 636 -29.07 26.51 21.27
N GLU A 637 -27.96 26.37 22.00
CA GLU A 637 -27.77 27.15 23.22
C GLU A 637 -27.76 28.65 22.89
N LYS A 638 -28.54 29.42 23.66
CA LYS A 638 -28.55 30.88 23.56
C LYS A 638 -27.42 31.45 24.44
N GLU A 639 -26.60 32.34 23.90
CA GLU A 639 -25.42 32.94 24.55
C GLU A 639 -25.65 34.40 24.98
N TYR A 640 -24.93 34.85 26.03
CA TYR A 640 -24.66 36.26 26.32
C TYR A 640 -23.29 36.62 25.75
N ILE A 641 -23.18 37.73 25.05
CA ILE A 641 -21.92 38.29 24.56
C ILE A 641 -21.62 39.54 25.39
N LEU A 642 -20.42 39.66 25.93
CA LEU A 642 -19.99 40.87 26.66
C LEU A 642 -18.91 41.60 25.88
N GLU A 643 -19.18 42.86 25.55
CA GLU A 643 -18.24 43.75 24.90
C GLU A 643 -17.84 44.88 25.86
N ILE A 644 -16.54 45.16 25.97
CA ILE A 644 -16.02 46.23 26.82
C ILE A 644 -15.48 47.33 25.92
N SER A 645 -16.00 48.54 26.07
CA SER A 645 -15.58 49.70 25.28
C SER A 645 -14.12 50.07 25.53
N ALA A 646 -13.58 50.86 24.61
CA ALA A 646 -12.31 51.56 24.85
C ALA A 646 -12.39 52.45 26.10
N GLU A 647 -11.25 52.66 26.76
CA GLU A 647 -11.13 53.56 27.91
C GLU A 647 -11.34 55.01 27.47
N SER A 648 -12.10 55.76 28.26
CA SER A 648 -12.26 57.21 28.09
C SER A 648 -12.25 57.92 29.45
N THR A 649 -12.04 59.23 29.47
CA THR A 649 -12.04 60.03 30.71
C THR A 649 -13.45 60.25 31.23
N GLY A 650 -13.71 59.97 32.51
CA GLY A 650 -15.02 60.13 33.13
C GLY A 650 -15.09 59.60 34.57
N GLY A 651 -16.18 59.91 35.28
CA GLY A 651 -16.41 59.41 36.65
C GLY A 651 -15.29 59.77 37.63
N ALA A 652 -14.78 58.77 38.35
CA ALA A 652 -13.67 58.91 39.31
C ALA A 652 -12.27 59.02 38.67
N GLY A 653 -12.17 59.05 37.34
CA GLY A 653 -10.93 59.16 36.56
C GLY A 653 -11.16 58.72 35.11
N TYR A 654 -11.25 57.41 34.91
CA TYR A 654 -11.47 56.75 33.63
C TYR A 654 -12.71 55.85 33.69
N ILE A 655 -13.35 55.63 32.54
CA ILE A 655 -14.53 54.78 32.41
C ILE A 655 -14.41 53.81 31.24
N ARG A 656 -15.11 52.67 31.37
CA ARG A 656 -15.46 51.76 30.28
C ARG A 656 -16.92 51.35 30.39
N THR A 657 -17.55 51.18 29.25
CA THR A 657 -18.92 50.67 29.14
C THR A 657 -18.87 49.21 28.77
N ILE A 658 -19.59 48.38 29.52
CA ILE A 658 -19.76 46.96 29.27
C ILE A 658 -21.16 46.77 28.69
N THR A 659 -21.23 46.27 27.46
CA THR A 659 -22.47 45.97 26.75
C THR A 659 -22.70 44.47 26.74
N ILE A 660 -23.86 44.04 27.20
CA ILE A 660 -24.36 42.67 27.17
C ILE A 660 -25.26 42.55 25.94
N SER A 661 -24.81 41.80 24.94
CA SER A 661 -25.52 41.50 23.71
C SER A 661 -25.68 39.98 23.54
N GLY A 662 -26.03 39.53 22.33
CA GLY A 662 -26.29 38.12 22.04
C GLY A 662 -27.74 37.70 22.29
N THR A 663 -28.04 36.43 21.99
CA THR A 663 -29.41 35.88 21.97
C THR A 663 -30.10 35.80 23.33
N LYS A 664 -29.37 35.96 24.45
CA LYS A 664 -29.93 36.08 25.82
C LYS A 664 -29.87 37.50 26.39
N ALA A 665 -29.51 38.52 25.61
CA ALA A 665 -29.35 39.88 26.16
C ALA A 665 -30.58 40.38 26.93
N ASP A 666 -31.80 40.00 26.53
CA ASP A 666 -33.04 40.40 27.20
C ASP A 666 -33.33 39.62 28.50
N ASP A 667 -32.61 38.52 28.76
CA ASP A 667 -32.76 37.63 29.92
C ASP A 667 -31.65 37.86 30.97
N ILE A 668 -31.39 39.13 31.32
CA ILE A 668 -30.41 39.47 32.37
C ILE A 668 -31.02 39.52 33.78
N ALA A 669 -32.34 39.33 33.90
CA ALA A 669 -33.04 39.36 35.16
C ALA A 669 -32.52 38.27 36.12
N GLY A 670 -32.11 38.67 37.33
CA GLY A 670 -31.54 37.76 38.32
C GLY A 670 -30.07 37.37 38.05
N LYS A 671 -29.44 37.88 36.98
CA LYS A 671 -28.00 37.74 36.76
C LYS A 671 -27.22 38.82 37.51
N TYR A 672 -25.96 38.52 37.79
CA TYR A 672 -24.99 39.49 38.30
C TYR A 672 -23.88 39.69 37.28
N LEU A 673 -23.59 40.95 36.95
CA LEU A 673 -22.41 41.36 36.22
C LEU A 673 -21.24 41.45 37.20
N VAL A 674 -20.22 40.63 36.95
CA VAL A 674 -18.95 40.67 37.69
C VAL A 674 -17.95 41.43 36.85
N VAL A 675 -17.32 42.43 37.47
CA VAL A 675 -16.31 43.26 36.83
C VAL A 675 -15.05 43.22 37.68
N GLN A 676 -13.95 42.77 37.08
CA GLN A 676 -12.64 42.75 37.69
C GLN A 676 -11.80 43.92 37.17
N PHE A 677 -11.19 44.66 38.09
CA PHE A 677 -10.18 45.67 37.82
C PHE A 677 -8.83 45.14 38.29
N THR A 678 -7.83 45.18 37.40
CA THR A 678 -6.45 44.83 37.74
C THR A 678 -5.54 46.03 37.48
N GLU A 679 -4.98 46.58 38.56
CA GLU A 679 -4.04 47.70 38.54
C GLU A 679 -2.60 47.17 38.73
N GLY A 680 -1.68 47.50 37.82
CA GLY A 680 -0.27 47.09 37.85
C GLY A 680 0.03 45.78 37.10
N THR A 681 1.30 45.36 37.07
CA THR A 681 1.73 44.09 36.45
C THR A 681 2.32 43.11 37.48
N ASP A 682 2.08 41.83 37.22
CA ASP A 682 2.76 40.67 37.82
C ASP A 682 2.56 40.44 39.33
N VAL A 683 3.43 40.99 40.19
CA VAL A 683 3.59 40.52 41.59
C VAL A 683 2.99 41.46 42.65
N ASN A 684 2.65 42.70 42.27
CA ASN A 684 2.01 43.69 43.15
C ASN A 684 0.65 44.16 42.60
N ALA A 685 0.04 43.36 41.71
CA ALA A 685 -1.24 43.70 41.11
C ALA A 685 -2.33 43.84 42.19
N LYS A 686 -3.01 44.98 42.20
CA LYS A 686 -4.19 45.17 43.04
C LYS A 686 -5.41 44.76 42.23
N VAL A 687 -6.05 43.67 42.65
CA VAL A 687 -7.27 43.15 42.03
C VAL A 687 -8.48 43.58 42.85
N THR A 688 -9.42 44.27 42.21
CA THR A 688 -10.72 44.60 42.81
C THR A 688 -11.81 43.97 41.97
N VAL A 689 -12.69 43.19 42.60
CA VAL A 689 -13.84 42.57 41.94
C VAL A 689 -15.11 43.21 42.46
N ILE A 690 -15.92 43.74 41.56
CA ILE A 690 -17.23 44.30 41.86
C ILE A 690 -18.27 43.39 41.21
N MET A 691 -19.22 42.94 42.01
CA MET A 691 -20.38 42.21 41.52
C MET A 691 -21.61 43.10 41.71
N MET A 692 -22.36 43.29 40.63
CA MET A 692 -23.57 44.10 40.62
C MET A 692 -24.69 43.36 39.91
N SER A 693 -25.93 43.52 40.39
CA SER A 693 -27.08 42.97 39.66
C SER A 693 -27.13 43.57 38.25
N ALA A 694 -27.29 42.73 37.23
CA ALA A 694 -27.39 43.16 35.84
C ALA A 694 -28.79 43.73 35.60
N LEU A 695 -28.96 45.04 35.81
CA LEU A 695 -30.25 45.73 35.69
C LEU A 695 -30.53 46.24 34.26
N SER A 696 -29.51 46.33 33.43
CA SER A 696 -29.55 46.77 32.04
C SER A 696 -28.51 46.03 31.22
N GLN A 697 -28.73 45.97 29.90
CA GLN A 697 -27.77 45.41 28.92
C GLN A 697 -26.51 46.28 28.75
N GLU A 698 -26.41 47.35 29.52
CA GLU A 698 -25.26 48.24 29.48
C GLU A 698 -24.93 48.67 30.91
N ALA A 699 -23.66 48.59 31.30
CA ALA A 699 -23.16 49.07 32.57
C ALA A 699 -21.87 49.87 32.36
N THR A 700 -21.84 51.11 32.85
CA THR A 700 -20.62 51.92 32.84
C THR A 700 -19.90 51.79 34.18
N VAL A 701 -18.64 51.39 34.13
CA VAL A 701 -17.77 51.31 35.31
C VAL A 701 -16.69 52.39 35.28
N SER A 702 -16.32 52.91 36.46
CA SER A 702 -15.30 53.95 36.60
C SER A 702 -14.18 53.54 37.55
N TYR A 703 -12.94 53.92 37.24
CA TYR A 703 -11.73 53.61 38.00
C TYR A 703 -10.72 54.77 37.92
N GLN A 704 -9.72 54.81 38.82
CA GLN A 704 -8.88 56.00 38.99
C GLN A 704 -7.57 55.96 38.19
N ILE A 705 -7.04 54.78 37.87
CA ILE A 705 -5.72 54.62 37.25
C ILE A 705 -5.88 54.32 35.75
N ALA A 706 -5.21 55.13 34.91
CA ALA A 706 -5.22 54.94 33.46
C ALA A 706 -4.65 53.57 33.08
N GLY A 707 -5.24 52.90 32.09
CA GLY A 707 -4.75 51.60 31.62
C GLY A 707 -5.02 50.42 32.57
N THR A 708 -5.90 50.59 33.57
CA THR A 708 -6.39 49.48 34.40
C THR A 708 -7.04 48.41 33.51
N LYS A 709 -6.64 47.14 33.64
CA LYS A 709 -7.26 46.04 32.90
C LYS A 709 -8.66 45.79 33.47
N VAL A 710 -9.67 45.79 32.61
CA VAL A 710 -11.06 45.51 32.99
C VAL A 710 -11.51 44.23 32.30
N GLU A 711 -12.00 43.28 33.09
CA GLU A 711 -12.57 42.02 32.62
C GLU A 711 -13.99 41.88 33.20
N ALA A 712 -14.91 41.29 32.43
CA ALA A 712 -16.29 41.17 32.86
C ALA A 712 -16.94 39.85 32.42
N TRP A 713 -17.82 39.31 33.25
CA TRP A 713 -18.63 38.11 32.97
C TRP A 713 -19.96 38.16 33.72
N LEU A 714 -20.93 37.34 33.30
CA LEU A 714 -22.23 37.21 33.96
C LEU A 714 -22.31 35.92 34.77
N THR A 715 -23.00 35.96 35.91
CA THR A 715 -23.33 34.78 36.71
C THR A 715 -24.80 34.76 37.12
N SER A 716 -25.33 33.56 37.41
CA SER A 716 -26.76 33.27 37.63
C SER A 716 -27.22 33.34 39.08
N GLY A 717 -26.31 33.63 40.01
CA GLY A 717 -26.60 33.68 41.45
C GLY A 717 -25.48 34.36 42.21
N MET A 718 -25.74 34.71 43.48
CA MET A 718 -24.71 35.21 44.38
C MET A 718 -23.87 34.00 44.84
N PRO A 719 -22.60 33.86 44.41
CA PRO A 719 -21.79 32.71 44.80
C PRO A 719 -21.55 32.72 46.31
N ASP A 720 -21.50 31.54 46.93
CA ASP A 720 -21.13 31.43 48.33
C ASP A 720 -19.66 31.86 48.44
N LEU A 721 -19.39 32.99 49.10
CA LEU A 721 -18.06 33.62 49.09
C LEU A 721 -16.98 32.75 49.79
N VAL A 722 -17.39 31.61 50.36
CA VAL A 722 -16.52 30.59 50.92
C VAL A 722 -16.49 29.37 49.99
N GLY A 723 -15.40 29.23 49.23
CA GLY A 723 -15.06 27.97 48.55
C GLY A 723 -15.56 27.79 47.12
N GLU A 724 -16.38 28.70 46.57
CA GLU A 724 -16.74 28.67 45.14
C GLU A 724 -15.74 29.47 44.28
N ASN A 725 -15.40 28.93 43.11
CA ASN A 725 -14.58 29.61 42.12
C ASN A 725 -15.41 30.68 41.39
N MET A 726 -15.18 31.95 41.71
CA MET A 726 -15.92 33.08 41.13
C MET A 726 -15.56 33.39 39.65
N GLY A 727 -14.68 32.61 39.02
CA GLY A 727 -14.14 32.90 37.68
C GLY A 727 -13.03 33.96 37.69
N VAL A 728 -12.58 34.37 38.88
CA VAL A 728 -11.47 35.30 39.09
C VAL A 728 -10.17 34.55 38.80
N THR A 729 -9.51 34.88 37.70
CA THR A 729 -8.17 34.33 37.39
C THR A 729 -7.10 35.24 38.00
N VAL A 730 -6.44 34.78 39.06
CA VAL A 730 -5.28 35.46 39.64
C VAL A 730 -4.01 34.83 39.04
N TYR A 731 -3.31 35.58 38.21
CA TYR A 731 -2.00 35.16 37.69
C TYR A 731 -0.93 35.37 38.77
N ALA A 732 -0.54 34.32 39.49
CA ALA A 732 0.62 34.34 40.37
C ALA A 732 1.71 33.45 39.76
N HIS A 733 2.77 34.08 39.20
CA HIS A 733 3.94 33.33 38.73
C HIS A 733 4.98 33.28 39.85
N ALA A 734 5.30 32.07 40.33
CA ALA A 734 6.43 31.87 41.23
C ALA A 734 7.73 32.11 40.46
N SER A 735 8.51 33.13 40.84
CA SER A 735 9.93 33.17 40.50
C SER A 735 10.63 32.16 41.41
N THR A 736 11.18 31.10 40.83
CA THR A 736 12.05 30.16 41.52
C THR A 736 13.23 30.88 42.17
N ASN A 737 13.43 30.67 43.47
CA ASN A 737 14.75 30.58 44.08
C ASN A 737 14.97 29.14 44.51
#